data_AF-A0A2V2F9E4-F1
#
_entry.id   AF-A0A2V2F9E4-F1
#
_cell.length_a   1.000
_cell.length_b   1.000
_cell.length_c   1.000
_cell.angle_alpha   90.00
_cell.angle_beta   90.00
_cell.angle_gamma   90.00
#
_symmetry.space_group_name_H-M   'P 1'
#
loop_
_entity.id
_entity.type
_entity.pdbx_description
1 polymer ?
#
loop_
_entity_poly.entity_id
_entity_poly.type
_entity_poly.pdbx_seq_one_letter_code
_entity_poly.pdbx_strand_id
1 'polypeptide(L)'
;MLVFGKRGADFGLSDAHGAAFAALLPPAVRTDGGEMLPLAAAADGTYIGHGFAVRERAADLGGGLCRVTRCVRNTTDGDRRIQLRTTLRDAFVRDHYVIPCVNYNGNPGGGNYPHGFAKDGKPWIFAYDRTGIPSCSLTEDASRVVALFAADTDETSLVSSVSLTENPDGSLDHHLYYPYIESPYSYTNTDTLTAPYETFLAFAPGEEKIFTFYIFVGAPKWKNFGMASLIDRLDELHNPDLPPVTDARTLWDAGIDYIGSLRREYRGRGLFASARRADFGAPVFAPPAASFEIGWAGQGALNSQLYICEYLRTGERHFLDAALENLDAWAEKQAENGLFLAHYEWYPAPGEPAWRPAVSDTKILANFHIPGGTNKGGKGWYPELCNLGWGAASFARCYMLLRGAGIDRPDYLAFARRTCDFFCEHFDEENGFGKAYRFDGSSFDATGTIGAFALPALIEVYRATGAKKYLDCAVRGFDFYARRDLDAFSLTAGAIDCASVDKETVWPLFRAALDLFDETGDAAYRTRAEMCAYYFDSWTYRYDALYPATSDFARYGYHTRGGTAVSVQHHAIDSWGSLAAPEFVRLWRATGDARWFARARALWHNATLCIALDDKTVINGTLRPRGGQNEAFFGCRWTRYRPVEERGHFNNWLISWVNAYRLYAIHTLGFDHALFQVEENACKP
;
A
#
# COMPACT_ATOMS: atom_id res chain seq x y z
N MET A 1 31.17 23.17 2.43
CA MET A 1 30.25 22.16 1.87
C MET A 1 30.26 20.97 2.80
N LEU A 2 29.08 20.50 3.25
CA LEU A 2 28.99 19.32 4.11
C LEU A 2 29.05 18.05 3.26
N VAL A 3 29.84 17.07 3.68
CA VAL A 3 30.04 15.80 2.97
C VAL A 3 29.66 14.64 3.90
N PHE A 4 29.01 13.63 3.34
CA PHE A 4 28.48 12.48 4.07
C PHE A 4 29.00 11.20 3.43
N GLY A 5 29.32 10.20 4.23
CA GLY A 5 29.81 8.92 3.72
C GLY A 5 30.44 8.08 4.81
N LYS A 6 31.47 7.31 4.43
CA LYS A 6 32.12 6.37 5.35
C LYS A 6 33.03 7.11 6.34
N ARG A 7 32.93 6.75 7.61
CA ARG A 7 33.76 7.24 8.72
C ARG A 7 34.35 6.06 9.49
N GLY A 8 35.53 5.62 9.06
CA GLY A 8 36.14 4.39 9.60
C GLY A 8 35.32 3.16 9.23
N ALA A 9 34.76 2.48 10.23
CA ALA A 9 33.85 1.33 10.04
C ALA A 9 32.36 1.72 10.02
N ASP A 10 32.03 2.98 10.31
CA ASP A 10 30.66 3.50 10.40
C ASP A 10 30.35 4.47 9.23
N PHE A 11 29.17 5.07 9.25
CA PHE A 11 28.69 6.05 8.27
C PHE A 11 28.23 7.34 8.98
N GLY A 12 28.38 8.50 8.33
CA GLY A 12 27.91 9.77 8.88
C GLY A 12 28.54 10.98 8.20
N LEU A 13 28.70 12.07 8.96
CA LEU A 13 29.40 13.27 8.50
C LEU A 13 30.89 12.95 8.28
N SER A 14 31.43 13.30 7.11
CA SER A 14 32.79 12.95 6.69
C SER A 14 33.62 14.19 6.34
N ASP A 15 34.86 14.21 6.83
CA ASP A 15 35.84 15.24 6.52
C ASP A 15 36.74 14.86 5.32
N ALA A 16 36.57 13.66 4.77
CA ALA A 16 37.46 13.08 3.74
C ALA A 16 36.76 12.92 2.38
N HIS A 17 37.20 13.68 1.38
CA HIS A 17 36.64 13.65 0.02
C HIS A 17 36.70 12.27 -0.67
N GLY A 18 37.64 11.39 -0.30
CA GLY A 18 37.79 10.04 -0.89
C GLY A 18 36.81 8.98 -0.36
N ALA A 19 36.01 9.29 0.67
CA ALA A 19 35.03 8.39 1.29
C ALA A 19 33.59 8.93 1.20
N ALA A 20 33.37 9.94 0.36
CA ALA A 20 32.09 10.62 0.20
C ALA A 20 31.08 9.73 -0.54
N PHE A 21 29.88 9.63 0.02
CA PHE A 21 28.70 9.06 -0.64
C PHE A 21 27.81 10.17 -1.19
N ALA A 22 27.75 11.31 -0.51
CA ALA A 22 27.01 12.47 -0.96
C ALA A 22 27.58 13.80 -0.44
N ALA A 23 27.23 14.90 -1.11
CA ALA A 23 27.58 16.25 -0.72
C ALA A 23 26.36 17.17 -0.72
N LEU A 24 26.17 17.93 0.36
CA LEU A 24 25.11 18.94 0.47
C LEU A 24 25.55 20.21 -0.25
N LEU A 25 24.88 20.53 -1.35
CA LEU A 25 25.14 21.71 -2.17
C LEU A 25 24.58 22.99 -1.51
N PRO A 26 25.07 24.19 -1.92
CA PRO A 26 24.53 25.45 -1.44
C PRO A 26 23.00 25.52 -1.59
N PRO A 27 22.28 26.11 -0.61
CA PRO A 27 20.85 26.33 -0.73
C PRO A 27 20.53 27.18 -1.97
N ALA A 28 19.37 26.96 -2.56
CA ALA A 28 18.86 27.78 -3.65
C ALA A 28 17.50 28.36 -3.30
N VAL A 29 17.21 29.55 -3.85
CA VAL A 29 15.91 30.21 -3.69
C VAL A 29 15.32 30.57 -5.04
N ARG A 30 14.00 30.51 -5.14
CA ARG A 30 13.22 30.97 -6.28
C ARG A 30 12.21 32.02 -5.80
N THR A 31 12.29 33.23 -6.33
CA THR A 31 11.24 34.25 -6.14
C THR A 31 10.05 33.99 -7.06
N ASP A 32 8.91 34.62 -6.80
CA ASP A 32 7.73 34.54 -7.67
C ASP A 32 8.09 34.89 -9.13
N GLY A 33 7.74 34.00 -10.08
CA GLY A 33 8.08 34.12 -11.50
C GLY A 33 9.57 34.01 -11.88
N GLY A 34 10.48 33.75 -10.92
CA GLY A 34 11.92 33.65 -11.15
C GLY A 34 12.42 32.22 -11.38
N GLU A 35 13.70 32.09 -11.71
CA GLU A 35 14.41 30.81 -11.74
C GLU A 35 14.93 30.43 -10.34
N MET A 36 15.22 29.14 -10.13
CA MET A 36 15.83 28.65 -8.90
C MET A 36 17.34 28.94 -8.92
N LEU A 37 17.80 29.86 -8.07
CA LEU A 37 19.18 30.36 -8.08
C LEU A 37 19.93 29.99 -6.78
N PRO A 38 21.16 29.47 -6.85
CA PRO A 38 21.95 29.11 -5.68
C PRO A 38 22.47 30.36 -4.94
N LEU A 39 22.58 30.27 -3.62
CA LEU A 39 23.24 31.28 -2.80
C LEU A 39 24.76 31.07 -2.82
N ALA A 40 25.52 32.16 -2.74
CA ALA A 40 26.97 32.12 -2.72
C ALA A 40 27.47 31.84 -1.28
N ALA A 41 28.47 30.98 -1.14
CA ALA A 41 29.14 30.78 0.15
C ALA A 41 29.94 32.02 0.54
N ALA A 42 29.78 32.48 1.77
CA ALA A 42 30.54 33.56 2.39
C ALA A 42 31.68 33.00 3.27
N ALA A 43 32.66 33.86 3.59
CA ALA A 43 33.85 33.47 4.33
C ALA A 43 33.57 33.03 5.78
N ASP A 44 32.44 33.47 6.36
CA ASP A 44 31.99 33.11 7.71
C ASP A 44 31.20 31.78 7.75
N GLY A 45 31.14 31.06 6.63
CA GLY A 45 30.40 29.80 6.51
C GLY A 45 28.89 29.96 6.28
N THR A 46 28.39 31.20 6.15
CA THR A 46 27.01 31.46 5.73
C THR A 46 26.86 31.40 4.21
N TYR A 47 25.63 31.26 3.72
CA TYR A 47 25.32 31.45 2.30
C TYR A 47 24.51 32.73 2.13
N ILE A 48 24.89 33.57 1.18
CA ILE A 48 24.26 34.87 0.93
C ILE A 48 23.88 35.02 -0.54
N GLY A 49 22.74 35.64 -0.82
CA GLY A 49 22.31 35.90 -2.18
C GLY A 49 20.83 36.21 -2.26
N HIS A 50 20.43 36.93 -3.30
CA HIS A 50 19.02 37.19 -3.64
C HIS A 50 18.17 37.77 -2.49
N GLY A 51 18.79 38.52 -1.56
CA GLY A 51 18.11 39.11 -0.40
C GLY A 51 17.97 38.18 0.81
N PHE A 52 18.70 37.07 0.85
CA PHE A 52 18.67 36.11 1.95
C PHE A 52 20.08 35.79 2.47
N ALA A 53 20.15 35.47 3.76
CA ALA A 53 21.30 34.87 4.41
C ALA A 53 20.87 33.54 5.05
N VAL A 54 21.69 32.50 4.88
CA VAL A 54 21.38 31.15 5.34
C VAL A 54 22.54 30.61 6.17
N ARG A 55 22.21 30.01 7.32
CA ARG A 55 23.16 29.32 8.19
C ARG A 55 22.73 27.86 8.36
N GLU A 56 23.71 26.96 8.39
CA GLU A 56 23.46 25.52 8.52
C GLU A 56 24.25 24.95 9.68
N ARG A 57 23.64 23.98 10.36
CA ARG A 57 24.31 23.15 11.36
C ARG A 57 23.95 21.69 11.12
N ALA A 58 24.97 20.85 10.97
CA ALA A 58 24.82 19.40 10.95
C ALA A 58 25.11 18.81 12.34
N ALA A 59 24.34 17.79 12.70
CA ALA A 59 24.55 16.94 13.86
C ALA A 59 24.53 15.47 13.41
N ASP A 60 25.60 14.75 13.71
CA ASP A 60 25.68 13.30 13.51
C ASP A 60 24.89 12.61 14.63
N LEU A 61 23.90 11.80 14.24
CA LEU A 61 23.02 11.05 15.15
C LEU A 61 23.42 9.56 15.22
N GLY A 62 24.55 9.18 14.60
CA GLY A 62 25.05 7.80 14.57
C GLY A 62 24.28 6.88 13.64
N GLY A 63 24.91 5.75 13.28
CA GLY A 63 24.34 4.74 12.40
C GLY A 63 23.99 5.30 11.02
N GLY A 64 24.82 6.19 10.48
CA GLY A 64 24.62 6.78 9.16
C GLY A 64 23.65 7.95 9.09
N LEU A 65 22.97 8.31 10.18
CA LEU A 65 21.96 9.37 10.17
C LEU A 65 22.54 10.71 10.63
N CYS A 66 22.33 11.75 9.85
CA CYS A 66 22.68 13.12 10.17
C CYS A 66 21.45 14.02 10.12
N ARG A 67 21.29 14.88 11.12
CA ARG A 67 20.29 15.96 11.12
C ARG A 67 20.92 17.27 10.68
N VAL A 68 20.28 17.98 9.76
CA VAL A 68 20.68 19.33 9.35
C VAL A 68 19.58 20.31 9.74
N THR A 69 19.99 21.39 10.42
CA THR A 69 19.13 22.53 10.73
C THR A 69 19.61 23.73 9.92
N ARG A 70 18.71 24.30 9.12
CA ARG A 70 18.96 25.45 8.25
C ARG A 70 18.12 26.64 8.72
N CYS A 71 18.78 27.72 9.12
CA CYS A 71 18.13 29.00 9.40
C CYS A 71 18.22 29.90 8.17
N VAL A 72 17.08 30.39 7.69
CA VAL A 72 16.97 31.30 6.54
C VAL A 72 16.45 32.65 7.02
N ARG A 73 17.17 33.71 6.70
CA ARG A 73 16.84 35.09 7.08
C ARG A 73 16.60 35.96 5.86
N ASN A 74 15.52 36.75 5.87
CA ASN A 74 15.36 37.87 4.92
C ASN A 74 16.27 39.04 5.32
N THR A 75 17.19 39.41 4.45
CA THR A 75 18.16 40.51 4.69
C THR A 75 17.75 41.82 4.02
N THR A 76 16.55 41.90 3.47
CA THR A 76 16.03 43.10 2.81
C THR A 76 15.03 43.84 3.71
N ASP A 77 14.80 45.11 3.41
CA ASP A 77 13.86 45.95 4.16
C ASP A 77 12.40 45.74 3.76
N GLY A 78 12.11 44.79 2.87
CA GLY A 78 10.77 44.50 2.36
C GLY A 78 10.35 43.05 2.51
N ASP A 79 9.04 42.81 2.47
CA ASP A 79 8.47 41.46 2.45
C ASP A 79 8.97 40.67 1.23
N ARG A 80 9.27 39.40 1.44
CA ARG A 80 9.72 38.49 0.37
C ARG A 80 8.89 37.22 0.37
N ARG A 81 8.66 36.69 -0.84
CA ARG A 81 8.07 35.37 -1.06
C ARG A 81 9.03 34.50 -1.86
N ILE A 82 9.35 33.32 -1.35
CA ILE A 82 10.29 32.40 -1.98
C ILE A 82 9.84 30.95 -1.89
N GLN A 83 10.37 30.14 -2.79
CA GLN A 83 10.59 28.72 -2.55
C GLN A 83 12.06 28.49 -2.24
N LEU A 84 12.33 27.69 -1.21
CA LEU A 84 13.66 27.26 -0.82
C LEU A 84 13.90 25.83 -1.34
N ARG A 85 15.09 25.57 -1.91
CA ARG A 85 15.52 24.23 -2.31
C ARG A 85 16.80 23.81 -1.60
N THR A 86 16.78 22.61 -1.04
CA THR A 86 17.96 21.84 -0.62
C THR A 86 18.36 20.89 -1.74
N THR A 87 19.66 20.69 -1.95
CA THR A 87 20.15 19.68 -2.90
C THR A 87 21.26 18.87 -2.28
N LEU A 88 21.06 17.55 -2.21
CA LEU A 88 22.08 16.57 -1.83
C LEU A 88 22.47 15.81 -3.10
N ARG A 89 23.76 15.83 -3.45
CA ARG A 89 24.27 15.18 -4.65
C ARG A 89 24.99 13.90 -4.29
N ASP A 90 24.66 12.82 -4.98
CA ASP A 90 25.36 11.55 -4.89
C ASP A 90 26.79 11.66 -5.43
N ALA A 91 27.69 10.87 -4.85
CA ALA A 91 29.07 10.70 -5.32
C ALA A 91 29.25 9.37 -6.09
N PHE A 92 28.16 8.81 -6.62
CA PHE A 92 28.16 7.53 -7.32
C PHE A 92 27.07 7.41 -8.38
N VAL A 93 27.26 6.45 -9.30
CA VAL A 93 26.25 6.02 -10.26
C VAL A 93 25.34 5.02 -9.57
N ARG A 94 24.04 5.30 -9.57
CA ARG A 94 23.03 4.47 -8.93
C ARG A 94 22.81 3.15 -9.68
N ASP A 95 22.48 2.10 -8.93
CA ASP A 95 21.85 0.88 -9.47
C ASP A 95 20.31 0.97 -9.35
N HIS A 96 19.81 1.64 -8.30
CA HIS A 96 18.38 1.68 -7.96
C HIS A 96 18.03 2.97 -7.20
N TYR A 97 16.75 3.37 -7.25
CA TYR A 97 16.24 4.53 -6.51
C TYR A 97 14.76 4.38 -6.14
N VAL A 98 14.37 5.03 -5.04
CA VAL A 98 13.00 5.00 -4.51
C VAL A 98 12.59 6.38 -4.00
N ILE A 99 11.36 6.80 -4.34
CA ILE A 99 10.58 7.77 -3.57
C ILE A 99 9.42 6.97 -2.96
N PRO A 100 9.43 6.70 -1.64
CA PRO A 100 8.49 5.76 -1.03
C PRO A 100 7.05 6.17 -1.30
N CYS A 101 6.20 5.19 -1.61
CA CYS A 101 4.82 5.32 -2.08
C CYS A 101 4.63 5.91 -3.49
N VAL A 102 5.64 6.48 -4.14
CA VAL A 102 5.46 7.30 -5.36
C VAL A 102 6.23 6.78 -6.55
N ASN A 103 7.49 6.36 -6.37
CA ASN A 103 8.37 5.99 -7.47
C ASN A 103 9.32 4.87 -7.05
N TYR A 104 9.19 3.72 -7.72
CA TYR A 104 10.00 2.53 -7.50
C TYR A 104 10.78 2.26 -8.78
N ASN A 105 12.00 2.80 -8.85
CA ASN A 105 12.90 2.72 -10.00
C ASN A 105 12.27 3.11 -11.35
N GLY A 106 11.47 4.19 -11.35
CA GLY A 106 10.86 4.75 -12.55
C GLY A 106 9.44 4.28 -12.83
N ASN A 107 8.89 3.40 -11.98
CA ASN A 107 7.55 2.81 -12.12
C ASN A 107 7.37 2.16 -13.50
N PRO A 108 7.85 0.93 -13.73
CA PRO A 108 7.61 0.25 -14.99
C PRO A 108 6.11 0.04 -15.23
N GLY A 109 5.69 0.07 -16.49
CA GLY A 109 4.29 -0.12 -16.88
C GLY A 109 3.84 0.95 -17.87
N GLY A 110 2.52 1.02 -18.09
CA GLY A 110 1.90 2.08 -18.85
C GLY A 110 0.75 2.72 -18.08
N GLY A 111 0.29 3.86 -18.57
CA GLY A 111 -0.64 4.74 -17.86
C GLY A 111 -0.20 6.19 -17.97
N ASN A 112 -0.98 7.10 -17.41
CA ASN A 112 -0.66 8.51 -17.36
C ASN A 112 -0.51 8.98 -15.90
N TYR A 113 0.27 8.22 -15.15
CA TYR A 113 0.73 8.54 -13.80
C TYR A 113 2.25 8.84 -13.84
N PRO A 114 2.87 9.23 -12.71
CA PRO A 114 4.29 9.59 -12.71
C PRO A 114 5.22 8.41 -13.03
N HIS A 115 6.08 8.60 -14.04
CA HIS A 115 7.11 7.66 -14.48
C HIS A 115 8.47 8.36 -14.57
N GLY A 116 9.56 7.61 -14.33
CA GLY A 116 10.94 8.11 -14.43
C GLY A 116 11.22 9.32 -13.53
N PHE A 117 12.13 10.20 -13.96
CA PHE A 117 12.50 11.44 -13.24
C PHE A 117 11.70 12.67 -13.67
N ALA A 118 11.15 12.67 -14.88
CA ALA A 118 10.62 13.87 -15.51
C ALA A 118 9.46 13.56 -16.47
N LYS A 119 8.64 14.58 -16.71
CA LYS A 119 7.64 14.61 -17.78
C LYS A 119 7.75 15.93 -18.54
N ASP A 120 7.66 15.87 -19.86
CA ASP A 120 7.77 17.05 -20.74
C ASP A 120 9.02 17.91 -20.47
N GLY A 121 10.15 17.24 -20.20
CA GLY A 121 11.45 17.87 -19.93
C GLY A 121 11.57 18.53 -18.55
N LYS A 122 10.56 18.41 -17.67
CA LYS A 122 10.56 18.99 -16.33
C LYS A 122 10.54 17.89 -15.26
N PRO A 123 11.32 18.03 -14.18
CA PRO A 123 11.42 17.01 -13.15
C PRO A 123 10.12 16.89 -12.35
N TRP A 124 9.78 15.68 -11.96
CA TRP A 124 8.69 15.44 -11.03
C TRP A 124 9.02 15.98 -9.65
N ILE A 125 8.08 16.71 -9.05
CA ILE A 125 8.14 17.20 -7.67
C ILE A 125 6.85 16.76 -6.97
N PHE A 126 6.99 16.09 -5.82
CA PHE A 126 5.87 15.48 -5.09
C PHE A 126 5.75 16.05 -3.68
N ALA A 127 4.52 16.36 -3.27
CA ALA A 127 4.20 16.81 -1.93
C ALA A 127 4.52 15.74 -0.86
N TYR A 128 4.92 16.20 0.34
CA TYR A 128 5.27 15.32 1.46
C TYR A 128 4.20 14.27 1.78
N ASP A 129 2.93 14.65 1.72
CA ASP A 129 1.77 13.79 2.01
C ASP A 129 1.45 12.75 0.93
N ARG A 130 2.28 12.65 -0.12
CA ARG A 130 2.31 11.50 -1.03
C ARG A 130 3.30 10.43 -0.60
N THR A 131 4.27 10.77 0.25
CA THR A 131 5.39 9.90 0.58
C THR A 131 5.23 9.30 1.97
N GLY A 132 5.55 8.01 2.14
CA GLY A 132 5.46 7.36 3.45
C GLY A 132 6.45 7.87 4.49
N ILE A 133 7.54 8.51 4.05
CA ILE A 133 8.53 9.22 4.87
C ILE A 133 8.57 10.65 4.34
N PRO A 134 8.49 11.70 5.19
CA PRO A 134 8.27 13.08 4.73
C PRO A 134 9.23 13.53 3.63
N SER A 135 8.71 13.71 2.40
CA SER A 135 9.50 14.14 1.24
C SER A 135 10.81 13.34 1.07
N CYS A 136 10.73 12.03 1.27
CA CYS A 136 11.89 11.16 1.21
C CYS A 136 12.27 10.79 -0.23
N SER A 137 13.56 10.75 -0.49
CA SER A 137 14.16 10.13 -1.66
C SER A 137 15.35 9.27 -1.23
N LEU A 138 15.55 8.14 -1.89
CA LEU A 138 16.63 7.20 -1.63
C LEU A 138 17.27 6.74 -2.94
N THR A 139 18.58 6.62 -2.95
CA THR A 139 19.39 6.04 -4.03
C THR A 139 20.36 5.03 -3.45
N GLU A 140 20.72 4.04 -4.26
CA GLU A 140 21.67 3.01 -3.85
C GLU A 140 22.47 2.45 -5.02
N ASP A 141 23.63 1.88 -4.68
CA ASP A 141 24.34 0.89 -5.48
C ASP A 141 24.58 -0.37 -4.64
N ALA A 142 25.33 -1.33 -5.17
CA ALA A 142 25.66 -2.58 -4.47
C ALA A 142 26.27 -2.44 -3.05
N SER A 143 26.76 -1.26 -2.65
CA SER A 143 27.48 -1.04 -1.39
C SER A 143 27.12 0.25 -0.64
N ARG A 144 26.39 1.17 -1.28
CA ARG A 144 26.10 2.51 -0.78
C ARG A 144 24.61 2.80 -0.83
N VAL A 145 24.13 3.50 0.19
CA VAL A 145 22.78 4.07 0.27
C VAL A 145 22.90 5.53 0.61
N VAL A 146 22.15 6.39 -0.07
CA VAL A 146 21.94 7.79 0.28
C VAL A 146 20.45 8.06 0.35
N ALA A 147 19.99 8.75 1.39
CA ALA A 147 18.64 9.28 1.45
C ALA A 147 18.58 10.70 2.00
N LEU A 148 17.60 11.46 1.53
CA LEU A 148 17.27 12.81 1.97
C LEU A 148 15.77 12.87 2.26
N PHE A 149 15.40 13.36 3.45
CA PHE A 149 14.00 13.48 3.86
C PHE A 149 13.80 14.63 4.87
N ALA A 150 12.61 15.19 4.87
CA ALA A 150 12.22 16.27 5.77
C ALA A 150 11.97 15.76 7.20
N ALA A 151 12.10 16.63 8.20
CA ALA A 151 11.70 16.32 9.57
C ALA A 151 10.20 16.55 9.77
N ASP A 152 9.57 15.71 10.58
CA ASP A 152 8.18 15.81 11.04
C ASP A 152 8.04 16.45 12.42
N THR A 153 9.10 17.10 12.92
CA THR A 153 9.14 17.72 14.26
C THR A 153 8.37 19.03 14.36
N ASP A 154 8.11 19.69 13.24
CA ASP A 154 7.40 20.96 13.15
C ASP A 154 6.82 21.20 11.75
N GLU A 155 5.81 22.07 11.65
CA GLU A 155 5.12 22.36 10.38
C GLU A 155 6.05 22.98 9.31
N THR A 156 6.99 23.84 9.71
CA THR A 156 7.88 24.53 8.76
C THR A 156 8.83 23.55 8.08
N SER A 157 9.29 22.54 8.82
CA SER A 157 10.11 21.44 8.31
C SER A 157 9.29 20.38 7.58
N LEU A 158 8.07 20.09 8.02
CA LEU A 158 7.27 19.00 7.47
C LEU A 158 6.66 19.35 6.11
N VAL A 159 6.12 20.56 5.97
CA VAL A 159 5.37 21.01 4.78
C VAL A 159 6.34 21.28 3.63
N SER A 160 6.66 20.21 2.90
CA SER A 160 7.76 20.16 1.95
C SER A 160 7.44 19.31 0.72
N SER A 161 8.37 19.25 -0.23
CA SER A 161 8.28 18.37 -1.41
C SER A 161 9.60 17.76 -1.80
N VAL A 162 9.54 16.64 -2.51
CA VAL A 162 10.71 15.87 -2.95
C VAL A 162 10.81 15.78 -4.47
N SER A 163 12.03 15.75 -4.98
CA SER A 163 12.34 15.45 -6.38
C SER A 163 13.68 14.74 -6.49
N LEU A 164 13.86 13.97 -7.56
CA LEU A 164 15.14 13.42 -7.99
C LEU A 164 15.43 13.86 -9.42
N THR A 165 16.66 14.32 -9.67
CA THR A 165 17.15 14.60 -11.02
C THR A 165 18.44 13.87 -11.31
N GLU A 166 18.62 13.47 -12.57
CA GLU A 166 19.80 12.74 -13.02
C GLU A 166 20.84 13.69 -13.63
N ASN A 167 22.08 13.57 -13.16
CA ASN A 167 23.23 14.24 -13.73
C ASN A 167 23.81 13.45 -14.92
N PRO A 168 24.56 14.10 -15.85
CA PRO A 168 25.14 13.43 -17.01
C PRO A 168 26.08 12.26 -16.70
N ASP A 169 26.65 12.21 -15.50
CA ASP A 169 27.55 11.15 -15.03
C ASP A 169 26.79 9.96 -14.41
N GLY A 170 25.46 10.02 -14.32
CA GLY A 170 24.61 8.99 -13.72
C GLY A 170 24.44 9.10 -12.20
N SER A 171 25.02 10.11 -11.54
CA SER A 171 24.69 10.45 -10.16
C SER A 171 23.33 11.14 -10.08
N LEU A 172 22.66 11.08 -8.92
CA LEU A 172 21.42 11.82 -8.68
C LEU A 172 21.61 13.03 -7.76
N ASP A 173 20.81 14.05 -8.03
CA ASP A 173 20.53 15.13 -7.10
C ASP A 173 19.18 14.86 -6.42
N HIS A 174 19.21 14.71 -5.10
CA HIS A 174 18.04 14.68 -4.25
C HIS A 174 17.66 16.10 -3.88
N HIS A 175 16.39 16.45 -4.06
CA HIS A 175 15.90 17.80 -3.75
C HIS A 175 14.81 17.78 -2.68
N LEU A 176 14.90 18.71 -1.73
CA LEU A 176 13.78 19.11 -0.87
C LEU A 176 13.36 20.54 -1.22
N TYR A 177 12.06 20.78 -1.30
CA TYR A 177 11.48 22.09 -1.55
C TYR A 177 10.62 22.54 -0.37
N TYR A 178 10.66 23.83 -0.05
CA TYR A 178 9.82 24.47 0.96
C TYR A 178 9.15 25.74 0.40
N PRO A 179 7.82 25.92 0.54
CA PRO A 179 6.88 24.96 1.09
C PRO A 179 6.59 23.85 0.06
N TYR A 180 5.58 23.02 0.30
CA TYR A 180 5.23 21.95 -0.64
C TYR A 180 4.70 22.49 -1.98
N ILE A 181 5.10 21.83 -3.07
CA ILE A 181 4.75 22.11 -4.46
C ILE A 181 4.58 20.80 -5.24
N GLU A 182 3.90 20.86 -6.38
CA GLU A 182 3.79 19.74 -7.31
C GLU A 182 4.10 20.20 -8.73
N SER A 183 4.97 19.48 -9.42
CA SER A 183 5.47 19.84 -10.75
C SER A 183 5.90 18.59 -11.53
N PRO A 184 5.92 18.61 -12.88
CA PRO A 184 5.31 19.61 -13.78
C PRO A 184 3.79 19.64 -13.75
N TYR A 185 3.16 18.64 -13.11
CA TYR A 185 1.73 18.49 -12.96
C TYR A 185 1.41 18.02 -11.55
N SER A 186 0.16 18.24 -11.12
CA SER A 186 -0.42 17.51 -10.00
C SER A 186 -1.07 16.23 -10.53
N TYR A 187 -0.78 15.08 -9.92
CA TYR A 187 -1.46 13.82 -10.25
C TYR A 187 -2.69 13.65 -9.35
N THR A 188 -3.89 13.89 -9.90
CA THR A 188 -5.08 14.19 -9.08
C THR A 188 -6.23 13.19 -9.19
N ASN A 189 -6.15 12.25 -10.13
CA ASN A 189 -7.02 11.08 -10.24
C ASN A 189 -6.28 10.01 -11.06
N THR A 190 -6.83 8.80 -11.17
CA THR A 190 -6.33 7.73 -12.04
C THR A 190 -6.04 8.29 -13.44
N ASP A 191 -4.77 8.20 -13.86
CA ASP A 191 -4.27 8.65 -15.16
C ASP A 191 -4.57 10.13 -15.49
N THR A 192 -4.87 10.95 -14.48
CA THR A 192 -5.26 12.35 -14.64
C THR A 192 -4.20 13.28 -14.08
N LEU A 193 -3.68 14.15 -14.96
CA LEU A 193 -2.71 15.19 -14.64
C LEU A 193 -3.38 16.55 -14.77
N THR A 194 -3.30 17.37 -13.73
CA THR A 194 -3.81 18.75 -13.72
C THR A 194 -2.67 19.75 -13.52
N ALA A 195 -3.00 21.03 -13.53
CA ALA A 195 -2.03 22.10 -13.44
C ALA A 195 -1.10 21.93 -12.22
N PRO A 196 0.19 22.30 -12.34
CA PRO A 196 1.12 22.25 -11.22
C PRO A 196 0.61 23.06 -10.04
N TYR A 197 1.06 22.68 -8.85
CA TYR A 197 0.71 23.38 -7.61
C TYR A 197 1.91 24.14 -7.08
N GLU A 198 1.75 25.44 -6.91
CA GLU A 198 2.82 26.29 -6.41
C GLU A 198 2.39 27.01 -5.14
N THR A 199 3.26 26.95 -4.14
CA THR A 199 3.15 27.71 -2.90
C THR A 199 4.48 28.42 -2.64
N PHE A 200 4.46 29.43 -1.77
CA PHE A 200 5.65 30.22 -1.43
C PHE A 200 5.66 30.52 0.06
N LEU A 201 6.84 30.44 0.67
CA LEU A 201 7.10 30.93 2.01
C LEU A 201 7.06 32.45 1.99
N ALA A 202 6.42 33.06 2.98
CA ALA A 202 6.48 34.51 3.21
C ALA A 202 7.51 34.83 4.29
N PHE A 203 8.29 35.88 4.09
CA PHE A 203 9.26 36.42 5.05
C PHE A 203 9.07 37.93 5.21
N ALA A 204 8.81 38.38 6.43
CA ALA A 204 8.89 39.79 6.80
C ALA A 204 10.36 40.29 6.81
N PRO A 205 10.62 41.61 6.79
CA PRO A 205 11.97 42.16 6.91
C PRO A 205 12.68 41.65 8.16
N GLY A 206 13.87 41.04 7.98
CA GLY A 206 14.64 40.49 9.10
C GLY A 206 14.12 39.18 9.70
N GLU A 207 12.98 38.65 9.23
CA GLU A 207 12.41 37.40 9.74
C GLU A 207 13.34 36.22 9.49
N GLU A 208 13.43 35.32 10.48
CA GLU A 208 14.15 34.06 10.42
C GLU A 208 13.16 32.89 10.50
N LYS A 209 13.32 31.91 9.61
CA LYS A 209 12.63 30.62 9.67
C LYS A 209 13.63 29.47 9.71
N ILE A 210 13.31 28.43 10.46
CA ILE A 210 14.18 27.27 10.67
C ILE A 210 13.57 26.06 9.95
N PHE A 211 14.40 25.34 9.21
CA PHE A 211 14.04 24.13 8.48
C PHE A 211 14.94 22.99 8.95
N THR A 212 14.36 21.85 9.30
CA THR A 212 15.08 20.65 9.71
C THR A 212 14.84 19.52 8.71
N PHE A 213 15.92 18.85 8.33
CA PHE A 213 15.87 17.67 7.47
C PHE A 213 16.98 16.69 7.85
N TYR A 214 16.88 15.48 7.33
CA TYR A 214 17.78 14.39 7.62
C TYR A 214 18.45 13.88 6.36
N ILE A 215 19.70 13.44 6.52
CA ILE A 215 20.49 12.75 5.52
C ILE A 215 20.87 11.40 6.11
N PHE A 216 20.63 10.33 5.37
CA PHE A 216 21.08 8.99 5.73
C PHE A 216 22.11 8.50 4.71
N VAL A 217 23.22 7.94 5.22
CA VAL A 217 24.23 7.25 4.44
C VAL A 217 24.46 5.86 5.02
N GLY A 218 24.53 4.83 4.20
CA GLY A 218 24.70 3.46 4.69
C GLY A 218 25.05 2.47 3.59
N ALA A 219 24.81 1.19 3.86
CA ALA A 219 24.91 0.11 2.89
C ALA A 219 23.54 -0.60 2.78
N PRO A 220 23.19 -1.14 1.61
CA PRO A 220 21.91 -1.81 1.43
C PRO A 220 21.93 -3.17 2.14
N LYS A 221 20.81 -3.57 2.78
CA LYS A 221 20.70 -4.87 3.48
C LYS A 221 20.79 -6.05 2.51
N TRP A 222 20.19 -5.88 1.32
CA TRP A 222 20.32 -6.73 0.13
C TRP A 222 20.35 -5.81 -1.11
N LYS A 223 20.77 -6.31 -2.27
CA LYS A 223 20.72 -5.54 -3.53
C LYS A 223 19.30 -5.00 -3.76
N ASN A 224 19.16 -3.70 -4.02
CA ASN A 224 17.88 -2.97 -4.20
C ASN A 224 17.04 -2.79 -2.92
N PHE A 225 17.60 -3.10 -1.74
CA PHE A 225 16.92 -3.00 -0.44
C PHE A 225 17.57 -1.94 0.47
N GLY A 226 18.06 -0.83 -0.09
CA GLY A 226 18.51 0.33 0.67
C GLY A 226 17.42 0.91 1.56
N MET A 227 16.15 0.82 1.13
CA MET A 227 14.98 1.15 1.94
C MET A 227 14.92 0.34 3.25
N ALA A 228 15.35 -0.92 3.26
CA ALA A 228 15.38 -1.73 4.49
C ALA A 228 16.33 -1.13 5.54
N SER A 229 17.52 -0.70 5.10
CA SER A 229 18.52 -0.07 5.95
C SER A 229 18.02 1.27 6.52
N LEU A 230 17.37 2.08 5.68
CA LEU A 230 16.78 3.35 6.12
C LEU A 230 15.64 3.12 7.11
N ILE A 231 14.69 2.25 6.79
CA ILE A 231 13.52 1.94 7.62
C ILE A 231 13.94 1.47 9.02
N ASP A 232 14.89 0.54 9.08
CA ASP A 232 15.43 0.05 10.34
C ASP A 232 16.03 1.18 11.19
N ARG A 233 16.71 2.14 10.54
CA ARG A 233 17.28 3.31 11.22
C ARG A 233 16.21 4.30 11.68
N LEU A 234 15.10 4.41 10.95
CA LEU A 234 13.99 5.31 11.29
C LEU A 234 13.15 4.80 12.47
N ASP A 235 13.03 3.49 12.64
CA ASP A 235 12.32 2.91 13.80
C ASP A 235 12.96 3.30 15.14
N GLU A 236 14.27 3.60 15.15
CA GLU A 236 14.97 4.10 16.33
C GLU A 236 14.66 5.58 16.64
N LEU A 237 14.31 6.37 15.62
CA LEU A 237 13.90 7.77 15.80
C LEU A 237 12.43 7.85 16.22
N HIS A 238 11.59 7.08 15.54
CA HIS A 238 10.15 7.16 15.63
C HIS A 238 9.64 5.80 16.09
N ASN A 239 9.16 5.68 17.33
CA ASN A 239 8.55 4.44 17.79
C ASN A 239 7.24 4.22 16.99
N PRO A 240 7.13 3.20 16.11
CA PRO A 240 5.93 2.98 15.32
C PRO A 240 4.79 2.36 16.16
N ASP A 241 5.05 2.10 17.43
CA ASP A 241 4.15 1.41 18.32
C ASP A 241 2.90 2.23 18.64
N LEU A 242 1.80 1.91 17.96
CA LEU A 242 0.49 2.53 18.14
C LEU A 242 -0.49 1.50 18.72
N PRO A 243 -1.11 1.77 19.89
CA PRO A 243 -2.06 0.83 20.47
C PRO A 243 -3.32 0.71 19.59
N PRO A 244 -4.00 -0.44 19.58
CA PRO A 244 -5.23 -0.61 18.81
C PRO A 244 -6.33 0.38 19.25
N VAL A 245 -7.17 0.79 18.29
CA VAL A 245 -8.28 1.75 18.53
C VAL A 245 -9.35 1.16 19.46
N THR A 246 -9.57 -0.14 19.37
CA THR A 246 -10.56 -0.90 20.17
C THR A 246 -10.18 -2.38 20.20
N ASP A 247 -10.80 -3.14 21.09
CA ASP A 247 -10.50 -4.55 21.30
C ASP A 247 -11.02 -5.46 20.17
N ALA A 248 -10.42 -6.65 20.06
CA ALA A 248 -10.78 -7.62 19.03
C ALA A 248 -12.25 -8.11 19.11
N ARG A 249 -12.85 -8.19 20.29
CA ARG A 249 -14.25 -8.68 20.44
C ARG A 249 -15.22 -7.66 19.87
N THR A 250 -15.04 -6.39 20.24
CA THR A 250 -15.82 -5.27 19.70
C THR A 250 -15.74 -5.21 18.18
N LEU A 251 -14.52 -5.33 17.63
CA LEU A 251 -14.30 -5.33 16.18
C LEU A 251 -14.91 -6.55 15.48
N TRP A 252 -14.88 -7.71 16.14
CA TRP A 252 -15.48 -8.93 15.63
C TRP A 252 -16.99 -8.82 15.53
N ASP A 253 -17.65 -8.45 16.63
CA ASP A 253 -19.10 -8.36 16.71
C ASP A 253 -19.65 -7.34 15.69
N ALA A 254 -19.05 -6.13 15.65
CA ALA A 254 -19.41 -5.13 14.64
C ALA A 254 -19.15 -5.64 13.21
N GLY A 255 -18.12 -6.46 13.00
CA GLY A 255 -17.83 -7.04 11.70
C GLY A 255 -18.83 -8.09 11.24
N ILE A 256 -19.23 -9.00 12.13
CA ILE A 256 -20.26 -10.01 11.87
C ILE A 256 -21.60 -9.33 11.53
N ASP A 257 -21.96 -8.26 12.26
CA ASP A 257 -23.15 -7.44 11.96
C ASP A 257 -23.07 -6.85 10.55
N TYR A 258 -21.91 -6.32 10.17
CA TYR A 258 -21.70 -5.75 8.84
C TYR A 258 -21.82 -6.78 7.72
N ILE A 259 -21.22 -7.97 7.87
CA ILE A 259 -21.38 -9.08 6.91
C ILE A 259 -22.87 -9.45 6.77
N GLY A 260 -23.61 -9.52 7.89
CA GLY A 260 -25.05 -9.81 7.87
C GLY A 260 -25.84 -8.76 7.13
N SER A 261 -25.42 -7.50 7.28
CA SER A 261 -25.97 -6.38 6.55
C SER A 261 -25.82 -6.52 5.03
N LEU A 262 -24.86 -7.32 4.52
CA LEU A 262 -24.61 -7.55 3.09
C LEU A 262 -25.40 -8.74 2.51
N ARG A 263 -26.05 -9.56 3.34
CA ARG A 263 -26.76 -10.77 2.91
C ARG A 263 -27.96 -10.47 2.02
N ARG A 264 -28.01 -10.99 0.79
CA ARG A 264 -29.14 -10.78 -0.13
C ARG A 264 -29.51 -12.06 -0.87
N GLU A 265 -30.78 -12.20 -1.23
CA GLU A 265 -31.22 -13.18 -2.20
C GLU A 265 -31.02 -12.64 -3.62
N TYR A 266 -30.50 -13.47 -4.51
CA TYR A 266 -30.34 -13.18 -5.92
C TYR A 266 -30.50 -14.46 -6.75
N ARG A 267 -31.54 -14.50 -7.59
CA ARG A 267 -31.85 -15.62 -8.51
C ARG A 267 -32.00 -16.97 -7.78
N GLY A 268 -32.71 -16.97 -6.64
CA GLY A 268 -32.98 -18.14 -5.82
C GLY A 268 -31.80 -18.60 -4.96
N ARG A 269 -30.74 -17.79 -4.87
CA ARG A 269 -29.55 -18.07 -4.06
C ARG A 269 -29.31 -16.92 -3.12
N GLY A 270 -29.06 -17.21 -1.86
CA GLY A 270 -28.54 -16.21 -0.96
C GLY A 270 -27.03 -16.02 -1.15
N LEU A 271 -26.62 -14.77 -1.37
CA LEU A 271 -25.23 -14.33 -1.55
C LEU A 271 -24.88 -13.18 -0.58
N PHE A 272 -23.59 -12.81 -0.51
CA PHE A 272 -23.13 -11.59 0.17
C PHE A 272 -22.80 -10.51 -0.86
N ALA A 273 -23.46 -9.36 -0.77
CA ALA A 273 -23.16 -8.22 -1.63
C ALA A 273 -21.72 -7.73 -1.39
N SER A 274 -21.03 -7.30 -2.45
CA SER A 274 -19.64 -6.84 -2.38
C SER A 274 -19.46 -5.56 -1.55
N ALA A 275 -20.50 -4.74 -1.44
CA ALA A 275 -20.41 -3.44 -0.78
C ALA A 275 -21.77 -2.84 -0.41
N ARG A 276 -21.72 -1.75 0.36
CA ARG A 276 -22.76 -0.72 0.39
C ARG A 276 -22.20 0.61 -0.14
N ARG A 277 -23.02 1.36 -0.87
CA ARG A 277 -22.66 2.66 -1.44
C ARG A 277 -23.71 3.71 -1.08
N ALA A 278 -23.30 4.97 -1.10
CA ALA A 278 -24.17 6.12 -0.94
C ALA A 278 -23.63 7.26 -1.80
N ASP A 279 -24.50 7.92 -2.56
CA ASP A 279 -24.13 9.20 -3.17
C ASP A 279 -23.83 10.22 -2.05
N PHE A 280 -22.98 11.20 -2.34
CA PHE A 280 -22.70 12.28 -1.37
C PHE A 280 -23.99 13.03 -1.01
N GLY A 281 -24.28 13.13 0.29
CA GLY A 281 -25.51 13.75 0.80
C GLY A 281 -26.70 12.80 0.94
N ALA A 282 -26.60 11.54 0.49
CA ALA A 282 -27.63 10.55 0.78
C ALA A 282 -27.71 10.28 2.29
N PRO A 283 -28.89 10.00 2.87
CA PRO A 283 -29.02 9.82 4.32
C PRO A 283 -28.47 8.49 4.83
N VAL A 284 -28.43 7.44 3.98
CA VAL A 284 -28.03 6.07 4.36
C VAL A 284 -27.28 5.35 3.24
N PHE A 285 -26.49 4.34 3.62
CA PHE A 285 -25.84 3.40 2.70
C PHE A 285 -26.75 2.24 2.32
N ALA A 286 -26.85 1.99 1.02
CA ALA A 286 -27.59 0.85 0.47
C ALA A 286 -26.65 -0.11 -0.27
N PRO A 287 -26.90 -1.42 -0.23
CA PRO A 287 -26.25 -2.35 -1.16
C PRO A 287 -26.65 -2.01 -2.61
N PRO A 288 -25.81 -2.30 -3.60
CA PRO A 288 -26.24 -2.32 -4.99
C PRO A 288 -27.26 -3.45 -5.23
N ALA A 289 -28.12 -3.30 -6.25
CA ALA A 289 -29.16 -4.28 -6.58
C ALA A 289 -28.58 -5.64 -7.01
N ALA A 290 -27.44 -5.64 -7.70
CA ALA A 290 -26.70 -6.84 -8.08
C ALA A 290 -25.20 -6.51 -8.11
N SER A 291 -24.47 -6.97 -7.09
CA SER A 291 -23.00 -6.98 -7.08
C SER A 291 -22.54 -7.99 -6.05
N PHE A 292 -22.13 -9.16 -6.53
CA PHE A 292 -21.73 -10.29 -5.69
C PHE A 292 -20.42 -10.82 -6.24
N GLU A 293 -19.36 -10.72 -5.45
CA GLU A 293 -18.02 -11.02 -5.93
C GLU A 293 -17.33 -12.03 -5.00
N ILE A 294 -16.65 -12.99 -5.61
CA ILE A 294 -15.78 -13.98 -4.97
C ILE A 294 -14.33 -13.55 -5.10
N GLY A 295 -13.51 -13.86 -4.09
CA GLY A 295 -12.10 -13.56 -4.14
C GLY A 295 -11.80 -12.18 -3.57
N TRP A 296 -10.95 -11.43 -4.28
CA TRP A 296 -10.14 -10.33 -3.76
C TRP A 296 -10.90 -9.12 -3.23
N ALA A 297 -11.83 -8.51 -3.98
CA ALA A 297 -12.54 -7.32 -3.49
C ALA A 297 -13.90 -7.67 -2.87
N GLY A 298 -14.58 -8.67 -3.42
CA GLY A 298 -15.93 -9.07 -3.00
C GLY A 298 -16.02 -9.93 -1.74
N GLN A 299 -14.99 -10.74 -1.49
CA GLN A 299 -14.84 -11.57 -0.29
C GLN A 299 -16.01 -12.52 0.03
N GLY A 300 -16.87 -12.86 -0.94
CA GLY A 300 -18.01 -13.75 -0.69
C GLY A 300 -17.64 -15.07 -0.01
N ALA A 301 -16.54 -15.71 -0.43
CA ALA A 301 -16.06 -16.95 0.18
C ALA A 301 -15.41 -16.74 1.55
N LEU A 302 -14.68 -15.63 1.77
CA LEU A 302 -14.10 -15.31 3.08
C LEU A 302 -15.19 -14.92 4.10
N ASN A 303 -16.22 -14.19 3.69
CA ASN A 303 -17.38 -13.92 4.54
C ASN A 303 -18.06 -15.22 4.99
N SER A 304 -18.23 -16.19 4.08
CA SER A 304 -18.69 -17.54 4.45
C SER A 304 -17.75 -18.22 5.44
N GLN A 305 -16.42 -18.12 5.25
CA GLN A 305 -15.43 -18.65 6.20
C GLN A 305 -15.61 -18.05 7.60
N LEU A 306 -15.78 -16.73 7.69
CA LEU A 306 -15.95 -16.01 8.94
C LEU A 306 -17.28 -16.35 9.64
N TYR A 307 -18.36 -16.55 8.87
CA TYR A 307 -19.63 -17.04 9.38
C TYR A 307 -19.54 -18.50 9.88
N ILE A 308 -18.75 -19.35 9.23
CA ILE A 308 -18.45 -20.69 9.74
C ILE A 308 -17.71 -20.57 11.08
N CYS A 309 -16.69 -19.71 11.19
CA CYS A 309 -16.01 -19.46 12.45
C CYS A 309 -16.96 -18.97 13.55
N GLU A 310 -17.89 -18.08 13.21
CA GLU A 310 -18.89 -17.57 14.14
C GLU A 310 -19.87 -18.66 14.59
N TYR A 311 -20.34 -19.51 13.67
CA TYR A 311 -21.14 -20.70 14.01
C TYR A 311 -20.39 -21.62 14.98
N LEU A 312 -19.12 -21.92 14.72
CA LEU A 312 -18.32 -22.77 15.60
C LEU A 312 -18.13 -22.17 16.99
N ARG A 313 -18.20 -20.84 17.10
CA ARG A 313 -18.09 -20.12 18.38
C ARG A 313 -19.40 -20.07 19.15
N THR A 314 -20.53 -19.81 18.48
CA THR A 314 -21.82 -19.53 19.14
C THR A 314 -22.78 -20.72 19.13
N GLY A 315 -22.61 -21.65 18.19
CA GLY A 315 -23.56 -22.72 17.89
C GLY A 315 -24.78 -22.25 17.10
N GLU A 316 -24.86 -20.97 16.72
CA GLU A 316 -26.03 -20.42 16.04
C GLU A 316 -26.09 -20.82 14.57
N ARG A 317 -27.03 -21.71 14.25
CA ARG A 317 -27.08 -22.42 12.97
C ARG A 317 -27.26 -21.50 11.75
N HIS A 318 -27.90 -20.35 11.92
CA HIS A 318 -28.18 -19.43 10.82
C HIS A 318 -26.91 -18.89 10.15
N PHE A 319 -25.79 -18.74 10.89
CA PHE A 319 -24.50 -18.36 10.31
C PHE A 319 -23.98 -19.44 9.36
N LEU A 320 -24.03 -20.70 9.80
CA LEU A 320 -23.61 -21.83 8.98
C LEU A 320 -24.49 -21.96 7.73
N ASP A 321 -25.82 -21.91 7.88
CA ASP A 321 -26.74 -22.08 6.76
C ASP A 321 -26.51 -20.98 5.69
N ALA A 322 -26.33 -19.72 6.10
CA ALA A 322 -26.01 -18.62 5.18
C ALA A 322 -24.64 -18.79 4.50
N ALA A 323 -23.63 -19.28 5.24
CA ALA A 323 -22.31 -19.55 4.70
C ALA A 323 -22.34 -20.66 3.63
N LEU A 324 -23.03 -21.77 3.92
CA LEU A 324 -23.17 -22.90 3.00
C LEU A 324 -23.95 -22.50 1.75
N GLU A 325 -25.08 -21.79 1.90
CA GLU A 325 -25.89 -21.36 0.75
C GLU A 325 -25.08 -20.51 -0.25
N ASN A 326 -24.23 -19.60 0.25
CA ASN A 326 -23.35 -18.80 -0.59
C ASN A 326 -22.23 -19.64 -1.24
N LEU A 327 -21.56 -20.51 -0.49
CA LEU A 327 -20.50 -21.38 -1.03
C LEU A 327 -21.03 -22.36 -2.08
N ASP A 328 -22.22 -22.91 -1.85
CA ASP A 328 -22.91 -23.81 -2.79
C ASP A 328 -23.19 -23.09 -4.11
N ALA A 329 -23.70 -21.86 -4.03
CA ALA A 329 -23.95 -21.05 -5.21
C ALA A 329 -22.67 -20.84 -6.04
N TRP A 330 -21.54 -20.51 -5.40
CA TRP A 330 -20.26 -20.33 -6.09
C TRP A 330 -19.69 -21.63 -6.65
N ALA A 331 -19.79 -22.74 -5.90
CA ALA A 331 -19.30 -24.05 -6.33
C ALA A 331 -19.97 -24.51 -7.64
N GLU A 332 -21.26 -24.21 -7.80
CA GLU A 332 -22.03 -24.51 -9.02
C GLU A 332 -21.59 -23.74 -10.26
N LYS A 333 -20.81 -22.66 -10.11
CA LYS A 333 -20.40 -21.78 -11.22
C LYS A 333 -19.03 -22.10 -11.80
N GLN A 334 -18.26 -22.97 -11.14
CA GLN A 334 -16.94 -23.34 -11.62
C GLN A 334 -17.03 -24.10 -12.95
N ALA A 335 -16.20 -23.73 -13.91
CA ALA A 335 -16.02 -24.49 -15.13
C ALA A 335 -15.30 -25.82 -14.86
N GLU A 336 -15.41 -26.77 -15.79
CA GLU A 336 -14.78 -28.10 -15.66
C GLU A 336 -13.26 -28.03 -15.50
N ASN A 337 -12.60 -27.06 -16.14
CA ASN A 337 -11.17 -26.80 -16.01
C ASN A 337 -10.77 -26.03 -14.75
N GLY A 338 -11.70 -25.76 -13.83
CA GLY A 338 -11.42 -25.09 -12.56
C GLY A 338 -11.53 -23.56 -12.58
N LEU A 339 -11.67 -22.93 -13.74
CA LEU A 339 -11.84 -21.48 -13.85
C LEU A 339 -13.23 -21.01 -13.41
N PHE A 340 -13.32 -19.79 -12.89
CA PHE A 340 -14.58 -19.13 -12.54
C PHE A 340 -14.47 -17.60 -12.71
N LEU A 341 -15.59 -16.95 -13.02
CA LEU A 341 -15.73 -15.50 -12.99
C LEU A 341 -15.75 -14.99 -11.55
N ALA A 342 -15.17 -13.82 -11.33
CA ALA A 342 -15.15 -13.15 -10.04
C ALA A 342 -16.52 -12.63 -9.59
N HIS A 343 -17.44 -12.32 -10.51
CA HIS A 343 -18.77 -11.80 -10.18
C HIS A 343 -19.90 -12.76 -10.55
N TYR A 344 -20.84 -12.94 -9.62
CA TYR A 344 -21.93 -13.89 -9.76
C TYR A 344 -22.97 -13.41 -10.78
N GLU A 345 -23.23 -12.10 -10.82
CA GLU A 345 -24.20 -11.49 -11.73
C GLU A 345 -23.76 -11.52 -13.20
N TRP A 346 -22.51 -11.84 -13.48
CA TRP A 346 -22.02 -12.00 -14.86
C TRP A 346 -22.44 -13.32 -15.48
N TYR A 347 -22.71 -14.35 -14.67
CA TYR A 347 -23.21 -15.61 -15.20
C TYR A 347 -24.60 -15.43 -15.83
N PRO A 348 -24.83 -15.98 -17.03
CA PRO A 348 -26.09 -15.82 -17.73
C PRO A 348 -27.23 -16.49 -16.94
N ALA A 349 -28.39 -15.83 -16.92
CA ALA A 349 -29.61 -16.48 -16.44
C ALA A 349 -30.06 -17.60 -17.41
N PRO A 350 -30.92 -18.53 -16.97
CA PRO A 350 -31.58 -19.45 -17.89
C PRO A 350 -32.23 -18.70 -19.06
N GLY A 351 -31.82 -19.03 -20.29
CA GLY A 351 -32.31 -18.38 -21.52
C GLY A 351 -31.52 -17.14 -21.97
N GLU A 352 -30.55 -16.64 -21.19
CA GLU A 352 -29.62 -15.60 -21.65
C GLU A 352 -28.51 -16.21 -22.54
N PRO A 353 -27.94 -15.43 -23.49
CA PRO A 353 -26.77 -15.83 -24.25
C PRO A 353 -25.58 -16.17 -23.33
N ALA A 354 -24.69 -17.04 -23.81
CA ALA A 354 -23.44 -17.33 -23.12
C ALA A 354 -22.67 -16.05 -22.78
N TRP A 355 -22.03 -16.05 -21.61
CA TRP A 355 -21.20 -14.94 -21.16
C TRP A 355 -20.10 -14.63 -22.17
N ARG A 356 -19.85 -13.33 -22.38
CA ARG A 356 -18.72 -12.80 -23.14
C ARG A 356 -18.16 -11.60 -22.37
N PRO A 357 -16.82 -11.44 -22.31
CA PRO A 357 -16.22 -10.30 -21.64
C PRO A 357 -16.65 -9.00 -22.31
N ALA A 358 -16.74 -7.93 -21.52
CA ALA A 358 -16.88 -6.58 -22.07
C ALA A 358 -15.64 -6.24 -22.92
N VAL A 359 -15.86 -5.59 -24.06
CA VAL A 359 -14.76 -5.06 -24.88
C VAL A 359 -14.19 -3.85 -24.15
N SER A 360 -12.99 -3.97 -23.59
CA SER A 360 -12.28 -2.82 -23.01
C SER A 360 -11.69 -1.94 -24.10
N ASP A 361 -11.62 -0.63 -23.85
CA ASP A 361 -10.81 0.26 -24.67
C ASP A 361 -9.33 -0.05 -24.38
N THR A 362 -8.64 -0.60 -25.38
CA THR A 362 -7.21 -0.96 -25.32
C THR A 362 -6.29 0.21 -24.96
N LYS A 363 -6.78 1.46 -24.98
CA LYS A 363 -6.01 2.66 -24.62
C LYS A 363 -5.99 2.97 -23.13
N ILE A 364 -6.82 2.31 -22.33
CA ILE A 364 -6.88 2.53 -20.87
C ILE A 364 -6.34 1.29 -20.18
N LEU A 365 -5.04 1.29 -19.87
CA LEU A 365 -4.34 0.16 -19.24
C LEU A 365 -4.81 -0.11 -17.79
N ALA A 366 -5.46 0.86 -17.14
CA ALA A 366 -5.85 0.80 -15.73
C ALA A 366 -7.26 0.25 -15.45
N ASN A 367 -8.15 0.18 -16.45
CA ASN A 367 -9.57 0.10 -16.15
C ASN A 367 -10.16 -1.31 -16.38
N PHE A 368 -9.88 -2.24 -15.46
CA PHE A 368 -10.81 -3.35 -15.23
C PHE A 368 -12.06 -2.90 -14.45
N HIS A 369 -12.05 -1.70 -13.86
CA HIS A 369 -13.22 -1.09 -13.20
C HIS A 369 -13.69 0.21 -13.87
N ILE A 370 -14.51 0.10 -14.93
CA ILE A 370 -15.45 1.19 -15.28
C ILE A 370 -16.88 0.72 -15.00
N PRO A 371 -17.53 1.20 -13.91
CA PRO A 371 -18.97 1.37 -13.92
C PRO A 371 -19.29 2.39 -15.03
N GLY A 372 -19.64 1.92 -16.23
CA GLY A 372 -19.91 2.79 -17.38
C GLY A 372 -19.11 2.53 -18.67
N GLY A 373 -18.36 1.43 -18.77
CA GLY A 373 -17.86 0.89 -20.05
C GLY A 373 -18.99 0.35 -20.94
N THR A 374 -20.14 1.03 -20.97
CA THR A 374 -21.29 0.69 -21.80
C THR A 374 -21.08 1.34 -23.15
N ASN A 375 -20.49 0.60 -24.08
CA ASN A 375 -21.02 0.45 -25.44
C ASN A 375 -20.15 -0.56 -26.20
N LYS A 376 -20.41 -1.86 -26.01
CA LYS A 376 -20.31 -2.98 -26.99
C LYS A 376 -20.46 -4.37 -26.31
N GLY A 377 -21.69 -4.70 -25.86
CA GLY A 377 -22.21 -6.08 -25.90
C GLY A 377 -21.66 -7.19 -24.99
N GLY A 378 -20.87 -6.92 -23.94
CA GLY A 378 -20.37 -7.94 -22.99
C GLY A 378 -20.58 -7.58 -21.51
N LYS A 379 -20.29 -8.52 -20.60
CA LYS A 379 -20.39 -8.34 -19.13
C LYS A 379 -19.04 -8.66 -18.48
N GLY A 380 -18.48 -7.77 -17.66
CA GLY A 380 -17.27 -8.06 -16.87
C GLY A 380 -16.02 -8.41 -17.69
N TRP A 381 -15.10 -9.14 -17.07
CA TRP A 381 -13.79 -9.51 -17.64
C TRP A 381 -13.43 -10.98 -17.38
N TYR A 382 -12.32 -11.42 -17.97
CA TYR A 382 -11.84 -12.81 -17.86
C TYR A 382 -11.43 -13.18 -16.43
N PRO A 383 -11.47 -14.48 -16.06
CA PRO A 383 -10.92 -14.98 -14.78
C PRO A 383 -9.51 -14.47 -14.48
N GLU A 384 -9.35 -13.78 -13.36
CA GLU A 384 -8.07 -13.23 -12.90
C GLU A 384 -7.49 -14.01 -11.74
N LEU A 385 -6.16 -14.03 -11.66
CA LEU A 385 -5.49 -14.89 -10.72
C LEU A 385 -5.65 -14.50 -9.25
N CYS A 386 -5.78 -13.20 -8.94
CA CYS A 386 -6.09 -12.77 -7.57
C CYS A 386 -7.40 -13.36 -7.07
N ASN A 387 -8.45 -13.33 -7.90
CA ASN A 387 -9.77 -13.86 -7.57
C ASN A 387 -9.78 -15.39 -7.54
N LEU A 388 -9.13 -16.03 -8.52
CA LEU A 388 -9.03 -17.49 -8.61
C LEU A 388 -8.27 -18.07 -7.40
N GLY A 389 -7.09 -17.52 -7.11
CA GLY A 389 -6.26 -17.93 -5.99
C GLY A 389 -6.93 -17.69 -4.65
N TRP A 390 -7.46 -16.49 -4.42
CA TRP A 390 -8.14 -16.17 -3.17
C TRP A 390 -9.40 -17.02 -2.92
N GLY A 391 -10.20 -17.22 -3.97
CA GLY A 391 -11.39 -18.07 -3.92
C GLY A 391 -11.03 -19.52 -3.58
N ALA A 392 -10.06 -20.10 -4.30
CA ALA A 392 -9.62 -21.48 -4.05
C ALA A 392 -9.04 -21.67 -2.63
N ALA A 393 -8.22 -20.74 -2.16
CA ALA A 393 -7.68 -20.76 -0.79
C ALA A 393 -8.79 -20.71 0.26
N SER A 394 -9.80 -19.86 0.06
CA SER A 394 -10.95 -19.74 0.97
C SER A 394 -11.79 -21.02 1.00
N PHE A 395 -12.05 -21.64 -0.16
CA PHE A 395 -12.77 -22.92 -0.23
C PHE A 395 -12.02 -24.06 0.47
N ALA A 396 -10.69 -24.13 0.32
CA ALA A 396 -9.87 -25.11 1.02
C ALA A 396 -9.95 -24.92 2.55
N ARG A 397 -9.86 -23.68 3.04
CA ARG A 397 -10.01 -23.37 4.47
C ARG A 397 -11.42 -23.68 5.00
N CYS A 398 -12.47 -23.31 4.26
CA CYS A 398 -13.85 -23.64 4.62
C CYS A 398 -14.04 -25.16 4.75
N TYR A 399 -13.51 -25.94 3.81
CA TYR A 399 -13.53 -27.40 3.90
C TYR A 399 -12.85 -27.91 5.18
N MET A 400 -11.65 -27.42 5.50
CA MET A 400 -10.91 -27.85 6.69
C MET A 400 -11.63 -27.48 7.99
N LEU A 401 -12.22 -26.28 8.07
CA LEU A 401 -13.02 -25.85 9.23
C LEU A 401 -14.25 -26.73 9.43
N LEU A 402 -15.03 -26.96 8.37
CA LEU A 402 -16.26 -27.77 8.42
C LEU A 402 -15.95 -29.24 8.76
N ARG A 403 -14.91 -29.81 8.14
CA ARG A 403 -14.46 -31.17 8.42
C ARG A 403 -14.04 -31.32 9.88
N GLY A 404 -13.32 -30.34 10.44
CA GLY A 404 -12.95 -30.29 11.85
C GLY A 404 -14.14 -30.28 12.80
N ALA A 405 -15.29 -29.78 12.33
CA ALA A 405 -16.57 -29.78 13.05
C ALA A 405 -17.47 -30.98 12.72
N GLY A 406 -16.98 -31.97 11.97
CA GLY A 406 -17.75 -33.17 11.59
C GLY A 406 -18.75 -32.96 10.44
N ILE A 407 -18.67 -31.85 9.70
CA ILE A 407 -19.50 -31.57 8.52
C ILE A 407 -18.65 -31.82 7.27
N ASP A 408 -18.92 -32.91 6.55
CA ASP A 408 -18.16 -33.24 5.35
C ASP A 408 -18.71 -32.53 4.10
N ARG A 409 -17.83 -31.78 3.41
CA ARG A 409 -18.11 -31.03 2.17
C ARG A 409 -17.03 -31.29 1.13
N PRO A 410 -16.90 -32.54 0.63
CA PRO A 410 -15.83 -32.91 -0.30
C PRO A 410 -15.89 -32.12 -1.62
N ASP A 411 -17.06 -31.60 -1.97
CA ASP A 411 -17.28 -30.71 -3.11
C ASP A 411 -16.54 -29.37 -2.96
N TYR A 412 -16.37 -28.84 -1.75
CA TYR A 412 -15.59 -27.61 -1.51
C TYR A 412 -14.10 -27.84 -1.70
N LEU A 413 -13.59 -28.98 -1.23
CA LEU A 413 -12.21 -29.38 -1.53
C LEU A 413 -12.01 -29.61 -3.03
N ALA A 414 -12.99 -30.24 -3.70
CA ALA A 414 -12.95 -30.46 -5.15
C ALA A 414 -12.90 -29.14 -5.94
N PHE A 415 -13.64 -28.11 -5.50
CA PHE A 415 -13.57 -26.77 -6.09
C PHE A 415 -12.14 -26.21 -6.01
N ALA A 416 -11.55 -26.17 -4.82
CA ALA A 416 -10.19 -25.64 -4.62
C ALA A 416 -9.13 -26.44 -5.39
N ARG A 417 -9.27 -27.77 -5.39
CA ARG A 417 -8.35 -28.69 -6.10
C ARG A 417 -8.38 -28.48 -7.60
N ARG A 418 -9.55 -28.36 -8.23
CA ARG A 418 -9.64 -28.14 -9.70
C ARG A 418 -8.93 -26.85 -10.12
N THR A 419 -9.11 -25.77 -9.36
CA THR A 419 -8.39 -24.51 -9.64
C THR A 419 -6.87 -24.67 -9.47
N CYS A 420 -6.42 -25.40 -8.43
CA CYS A 420 -4.99 -25.64 -8.22
C CYS A 420 -4.39 -26.62 -9.23
N ASP A 421 -5.17 -27.58 -9.73
CA ASP A 421 -4.78 -28.46 -10.83
C ASP A 421 -4.56 -27.64 -12.11
N PHE A 422 -5.47 -26.70 -12.41
CA PHE A 422 -5.29 -25.73 -13.50
C PHE A 422 -3.98 -24.95 -13.35
N PHE A 423 -3.68 -24.41 -12.16
CA PHE A 423 -2.42 -23.70 -11.91
C PHE A 423 -1.20 -24.58 -12.15
N CYS A 424 -1.21 -25.83 -11.70
CA CYS A 424 -0.10 -26.76 -11.93
C CYS A 424 0.13 -27.04 -13.42
N GLU A 425 -0.95 -27.14 -14.21
CA GLU A 425 -0.91 -27.40 -15.65
C GLU A 425 -0.48 -26.18 -16.48
N HIS A 426 -0.75 -24.96 -16.00
CA HIS A 426 -0.55 -23.72 -16.75
C HIS A 426 0.58 -22.83 -16.20
N PHE A 427 1.38 -23.31 -15.24
CA PHE A 427 2.60 -22.61 -14.84
C PHE A 427 3.61 -22.61 -15.99
N ASP A 428 4.03 -21.42 -16.40
CA ASP A 428 5.01 -21.18 -17.44
C ASP A 428 6.33 -20.68 -16.85
N GLU A 429 7.47 -21.18 -17.34
CA GLU A 429 8.79 -20.81 -16.79
C GLU A 429 9.23 -19.39 -17.20
N GLU A 430 8.63 -18.82 -18.26
CA GLU A 430 8.93 -17.46 -18.73
C GLU A 430 8.00 -16.41 -18.07
N ASN A 431 6.73 -16.76 -17.86
CA ASN A 431 5.68 -15.82 -17.45
C ASN A 431 5.06 -16.13 -16.07
N GLY A 432 5.40 -17.26 -15.46
CA GLY A 432 4.75 -17.74 -14.24
C GLY A 432 3.30 -18.16 -14.51
N PHE A 433 2.37 -17.73 -13.66
CA PHE A 433 0.93 -17.96 -13.84
C PHE A 433 0.21 -16.82 -14.57
N GLY A 434 0.90 -15.74 -14.94
CA GLY A 434 0.27 -14.56 -15.54
C GLY A 434 -0.82 -13.90 -14.69
N LYS A 435 -1.65 -13.06 -15.34
CA LYS A 435 -2.70 -12.27 -14.72
C LYS A 435 -4.10 -12.83 -14.92
N ALA A 436 -4.43 -13.25 -16.14
CA ALA A 436 -5.78 -13.68 -16.48
C ALA A 436 -5.83 -14.72 -17.60
N TYR A 437 -6.89 -15.53 -17.59
CA TYR A 437 -7.08 -16.66 -18.51
C TYR A 437 -8.43 -16.61 -19.21
N ARG A 438 -8.46 -17.06 -20.47
CA ARG A 438 -9.72 -17.37 -21.15
C ARG A 438 -10.25 -18.72 -20.66
N PHE A 439 -11.56 -18.95 -20.79
CA PHE A 439 -12.17 -20.21 -20.37
C PHE A 439 -11.71 -21.44 -21.17
N ASP A 440 -11.08 -21.26 -22.32
CA ASP A 440 -10.42 -22.34 -23.07
C ASP A 440 -9.04 -22.73 -22.51
N GLY A 441 -8.57 -22.06 -21.44
CA GLY A 441 -7.28 -22.29 -20.80
C GLY A 441 -6.14 -21.44 -21.38
N SER A 442 -6.35 -20.72 -22.48
CA SER A 442 -5.32 -19.85 -23.05
C SER A 442 -5.07 -18.60 -22.18
N SER A 443 -3.80 -18.20 -22.06
CA SER A 443 -3.45 -16.95 -21.38
C SER A 443 -4.07 -15.74 -22.10
N PHE A 444 -4.76 -14.90 -21.34
CA PHE A 444 -5.26 -13.61 -21.83
C PHE A 444 -4.24 -12.50 -21.58
N ASP A 445 -3.64 -12.49 -20.39
CA ASP A 445 -2.58 -11.58 -19.98
C ASP A 445 -1.58 -12.36 -19.13
N ALA A 446 -0.33 -12.41 -19.57
CA ALA A 446 0.76 -13.18 -18.96
C ALA A 446 1.65 -12.33 -18.03
N THR A 447 1.32 -11.06 -17.83
CA THR A 447 2.19 -10.10 -17.13
C THR A 447 1.88 -9.95 -15.64
N GLY A 448 2.75 -9.24 -14.93
CA GLY A 448 2.53 -8.80 -13.56
C GLY A 448 2.82 -9.83 -12.47
N THR A 449 2.96 -9.34 -11.24
CA THR A 449 3.24 -10.16 -10.05
C THR A 449 1.95 -10.70 -9.43
N ILE A 450 0.79 -10.22 -9.86
CA ILE A 450 -0.55 -10.73 -9.48
C ILE A 450 -0.68 -12.25 -9.65
N GLY A 451 0.13 -12.87 -10.52
CA GLY A 451 0.15 -14.31 -10.63
C GLY A 451 0.61 -15.04 -9.34
N ALA A 452 1.27 -14.34 -8.42
CA ALA A 452 1.64 -14.90 -7.12
C ALA A 452 0.41 -15.27 -6.26
N PHE A 453 -0.80 -14.78 -6.55
CA PHE A 453 -2.01 -15.17 -5.82
C PHE A 453 -2.40 -16.65 -5.96
N ALA A 454 -1.83 -17.39 -6.90
CA ALA A 454 -1.95 -18.85 -6.93
C ALA A 454 -1.25 -19.54 -5.75
N LEU A 455 -0.19 -18.94 -5.19
CA LEU A 455 0.68 -19.59 -4.20
C LEU A 455 -0.06 -19.92 -2.89
N PRO A 456 -0.82 -19.01 -2.25
CA PRO A 456 -1.58 -19.36 -1.05
C PRO A 456 -2.57 -20.50 -1.30
N ALA A 457 -3.23 -20.54 -2.46
CA ALA A 457 -4.18 -21.60 -2.79
C ALA A 457 -3.50 -22.98 -2.92
N LEU A 458 -2.37 -23.03 -3.63
CA LEU A 458 -1.58 -24.25 -3.80
C LEU A 458 -1.13 -24.83 -2.45
N ILE A 459 -0.68 -23.96 -1.53
CA ILE A 459 -0.24 -24.38 -0.19
C ILE A 459 -1.44 -24.85 0.66
N GLU A 460 -2.57 -24.15 0.63
CA GLU A 460 -3.77 -24.57 1.38
C GLU A 460 -4.32 -25.91 0.87
N VAL A 461 -4.30 -26.14 -0.44
CA VAL A 461 -4.69 -27.43 -1.03
C VAL A 461 -3.67 -28.53 -0.72
N TYR A 462 -2.37 -28.22 -0.71
CA TYR A 462 -1.35 -29.15 -0.20
C TYR A 462 -1.65 -29.57 1.24
N ARG A 463 -1.88 -28.62 2.15
CA ARG A 463 -2.22 -28.90 3.56
C ARG A 463 -3.48 -29.75 3.71
N ALA A 464 -4.50 -29.50 2.87
CA ALA A 464 -5.76 -30.26 2.91
C ALA A 464 -5.65 -31.68 2.34
N THR A 465 -4.69 -31.95 1.43
CA THR A 465 -4.63 -33.20 0.66
C THR A 465 -3.39 -34.05 0.90
N GLY A 466 -2.29 -33.45 1.35
CA GLY A 466 -0.95 -34.04 1.39
C GLY A 466 -0.30 -34.24 0.00
N ALA A 467 -0.93 -33.77 -1.09
CA ALA A 467 -0.43 -34.02 -2.44
C ALA A 467 0.72 -33.06 -2.79
N LYS A 468 1.95 -33.58 -2.77
CA LYS A 468 3.19 -32.80 -2.92
C LYS A 468 3.27 -31.95 -4.20
N LYS A 469 2.61 -32.36 -5.30
CA LYS A 469 2.58 -31.60 -6.56
C LYS A 469 2.18 -30.13 -6.38
N TYR A 470 1.30 -29.83 -5.43
CA TYR A 470 0.86 -28.45 -5.18
C TYR A 470 1.94 -27.65 -4.44
N LEU A 471 2.62 -28.24 -3.46
CA LEU A 471 3.74 -27.62 -2.77
C LEU A 471 4.92 -27.38 -3.74
N ASP A 472 5.25 -28.37 -4.56
CA ASP A 472 6.32 -28.26 -5.57
C ASP A 472 5.99 -27.14 -6.60
N CYS A 473 4.73 -27.02 -7.01
CA CYS A 473 4.29 -25.92 -7.88
C CYS A 473 4.36 -24.56 -7.18
N ALA A 474 4.01 -24.49 -5.88
CA ALA A 474 4.12 -23.26 -5.10
C ALA A 474 5.59 -22.81 -4.97
N VAL A 475 6.53 -23.74 -4.76
CA VAL A 475 7.98 -23.44 -4.73
C VAL A 475 8.43 -22.87 -6.07
N ARG A 476 8.09 -23.51 -7.19
CA ARG A 476 8.44 -23.01 -8.55
C ARG A 476 7.90 -21.60 -8.79
N GLY A 477 6.62 -21.38 -8.47
CA GLY A 477 6.01 -20.06 -8.64
C GLY A 477 6.61 -19.00 -7.74
N PHE A 478 6.88 -19.34 -6.47
CA PHE A 478 7.53 -18.43 -5.54
C PHE A 478 8.92 -18.01 -6.05
N ASP A 479 9.75 -18.96 -6.45
CA ASP A 479 11.11 -18.69 -6.94
C ASP A 479 11.11 -17.82 -8.20
N PHE A 480 10.13 -18.02 -9.09
CA PHE A 480 9.94 -17.20 -10.27
C PHE A 480 9.66 -15.73 -9.92
N TYR A 481 8.62 -15.45 -9.13
CA TYR A 481 8.24 -14.08 -8.77
C TYR A 481 9.25 -13.41 -7.84
N ALA A 482 9.87 -14.18 -6.94
CA ALA A 482 10.92 -13.65 -6.07
C ALA A 482 12.13 -13.15 -6.90
N ARG A 483 12.55 -13.93 -7.90
CA ARG A 483 13.69 -13.56 -8.76
C ARG A 483 13.36 -12.43 -9.73
N ARG A 484 12.18 -12.46 -10.35
CA ARG A 484 11.78 -11.49 -11.38
C ARG A 484 11.43 -10.13 -10.76
N ASP A 485 10.68 -10.14 -9.66
CA ASP A 485 9.96 -8.96 -9.17
C ASP A 485 10.44 -8.49 -7.80
N LEU A 486 10.56 -9.40 -6.81
CA LEU A 486 11.00 -9.03 -5.46
C LEU A 486 12.46 -8.58 -5.43
N ASP A 487 13.35 -9.30 -6.12
CA ASP A 487 14.77 -8.94 -6.25
C ASP A 487 14.97 -7.63 -7.03
N ALA A 488 13.99 -7.24 -7.86
CA ALA A 488 13.94 -5.97 -8.56
C ALA A 488 13.29 -4.84 -7.73
N PHE A 489 12.77 -5.13 -6.54
CA PHE A 489 12.00 -4.21 -5.70
C PHE A 489 10.84 -3.53 -6.46
N SER A 490 10.18 -4.28 -7.36
CA SER A 490 9.14 -3.76 -8.25
C SER A 490 8.08 -4.83 -8.50
N LEU A 491 7.03 -4.85 -7.67
CA LEU A 491 5.92 -5.78 -7.80
C LEU A 491 4.68 -5.06 -8.32
N THR A 492 3.99 -5.65 -9.30
CA THR A 492 2.96 -4.91 -10.05
C THR A 492 1.64 -5.67 -10.19
N ALA A 493 0.57 -4.89 -10.34
CA ALA A 493 -0.75 -5.27 -10.85
C ALA A 493 -1.60 -6.15 -9.91
N GLY A 494 -1.31 -6.17 -8.60
CA GLY A 494 -2.09 -6.91 -7.59
C GLY A 494 -3.31 -6.15 -7.10
N ALA A 495 -3.28 -4.82 -7.11
CA ALA A 495 -4.49 -4.01 -7.05
C ALA A 495 -5.20 -4.12 -8.40
N ILE A 496 -6.29 -4.90 -8.47
CA ILE A 496 -6.99 -5.28 -9.72
C ILE A 496 -7.40 -4.10 -10.61
N ASP A 497 -7.60 -2.92 -10.02
CA ASP A 497 -7.94 -1.68 -10.69
C ASP A 497 -6.73 -0.78 -10.99
N CYS A 498 -5.52 -1.30 -10.80
CA CYS A 498 -4.24 -0.68 -11.14
C CYS A 498 -3.39 -1.62 -12.03
N ALA A 499 -2.66 -1.05 -12.99
CA ALA A 499 -1.64 -1.78 -13.76
C ALA A 499 -0.24 -1.19 -13.49
N SER A 500 0.09 -1.05 -12.21
CA SER A 500 1.26 -0.31 -11.74
C SER A 500 1.97 -1.04 -10.59
N VAL A 501 3.12 -0.51 -10.17
CA VAL A 501 3.76 -0.92 -8.92
C VAL A 501 2.84 -0.63 -7.73
N ASP A 502 2.65 -1.60 -6.84
CA ASP A 502 1.72 -1.50 -5.71
C ASP A 502 2.18 -2.28 -4.47
N LYS A 503 1.55 -2.00 -3.33
CA LYS A 503 1.80 -2.70 -2.06
C LYS A 503 1.14 -4.07 -1.99
N GLU A 504 0.02 -4.27 -2.65
CA GLU A 504 -0.87 -5.41 -2.38
C GLU A 504 -0.30 -6.71 -2.94
N THR A 505 0.43 -6.60 -4.05
CA THR A 505 0.99 -7.74 -4.76
C THR A 505 2.11 -8.44 -4.02
N VAL A 506 2.72 -7.81 -3.01
CA VAL A 506 3.73 -8.50 -2.20
C VAL A 506 3.11 -9.45 -1.19
N TRP A 507 1.86 -9.23 -0.76
CA TRP A 507 1.21 -10.06 0.24
C TRP A 507 1.20 -11.56 -0.10
N PRO A 508 0.83 -12.02 -1.31
CA PRO A 508 0.85 -13.46 -1.62
C PRO A 508 2.25 -14.06 -1.53
N LEU A 509 3.30 -13.30 -1.88
CA LEU A 509 4.69 -13.73 -1.69
C LEU A 509 5.08 -13.73 -0.22
N PHE A 510 4.70 -12.70 0.54
CA PHE A 510 4.99 -12.64 1.97
C PHE A 510 4.38 -13.83 2.71
N ARG A 511 3.09 -14.10 2.44
CA ARG A 511 2.36 -15.24 2.98
C ARG A 511 3.00 -16.56 2.58
N ALA A 512 3.29 -16.74 1.28
CA ALA A 512 3.90 -17.96 0.76
C ALA A 512 5.31 -18.18 1.32
N ALA A 513 6.12 -17.13 1.50
CA ALA A 513 7.46 -17.24 2.10
C ALA A 513 7.38 -17.79 3.53
N LEU A 514 6.48 -17.24 4.36
CA LEU A 514 6.29 -17.74 5.72
C LEU A 514 5.70 -19.16 5.73
N ASP A 515 4.74 -19.44 4.86
CA ASP A 515 4.17 -20.78 4.76
C ASP A 515 5.20 -21.82 4.28
N LEU A 516 6.01 -21.52 3.26
CA LEU A 516 7.09 -22.38 2.79
C LEU A 516 8.17 -22.57 3.87
N PHE A 517 8.47 -21.53 4.65
CA PHE A 517 9.36 -21.66 5.81
C PHE A 517 8.78 -22.66 6.84
N ASP A 518 7.48 -22.57 7.14
CA ASP A 518 6.82 -23.48 8.07
C ASP A 518 6.82 -24.94 7.54
N GLU A 519 6.58 -25.14 6.24
CA GLU A 519 6.52 -26.48 5.63
C GLU A 519 7.90 -27.13 5.40
N THR A 520 8.94 -26.34 5.17
CA THR A 520 10.27 -26.85 4.75
C THR A 520 11.36 -26.67 5.80
N GLY A 521 11.22 -25.70 6.71
CA GLY A 521 12.27 -25.27 7.63
C GLY A 521 13.43 -24.50 6.97
N ASP A 522 13.37 -24.19 5.67
CA ASP A 522 14.47 -23.53 4.98
C ASP A 522 14.52 -22.02 5.32
N ALA A 523 15.59 -21.63 6.03
CA ALA A 523 15.82 -20.25 6.44
C ALA A 523 15.90 -19.24 5.27
N ALA A 524 16.15 -19.69 4.04
CA ALA A 524 16.08 -18.83 2.87
C ALA A 524 14.68 -18.21 2.71
N TYR A 525 13.61 -18.97 2.94
CA TYR A 525 12.24 -18.45 2.88
C TYR A 525 11.96 -17.44 4.00
N ARG A 526 12.53 -17.63 5.19
CA ARG A 526 12.46 -16.60 6.25
C ARG A 526 13.10 -15.30 5.80
N THR A 527 14.28 -15.35 5.17
CA THR A 527 14.93 -14.15 4.61
C THR A 527 14.09 -13.52 3.50
N ARG A 528 13.48 -14.32 2.62
CA ARG A 528 12.55 -13.79 1.60
C ARG A 528 11.30 -13.15 2.22
N ALA A 529 10.81 -13.67 3.34
CA ALA A 529 9.71 -13.05 4.09
C ALA A 529 10.11 -11.68 4.66
N GLU A 530 11.34 -11.51 5.18
CA GLU A 530 11.86 -10.19 5.56
C GLU A 530 11.89 -9.23 4.37
N MET A 531 12.38 -9.67 3.20
CA MET A 531 12.40 -8.85 1.99
C MET A 531 10.98 -8.42 1.58
N CYS A 532 10.01 -9.33 1.60
CA CYS A 532 8.61 -9.01 1.33
C CYS A 532 8.07 -7.96 2.31
N ALA A 533 8.37 -8.10 3.60
CA ALA A 533 7.95 -7.17 4.64
C ALA A 533 8.55 -5.77 4.44
N TYR A 534 9.84 -5.66 4.07
CA TYR A 534 10.44 -4.34 3.77
C TYR A 534 9.88 -3.70 2.51
N TYR A 535 9.58 -4.48 1.47
CA TYR A 535 8.87 -3.93 0.31
C TYR A 535 7.51 -3.39 0.73
N PHE A 536 6.71 -4.17 1.46
CA PHE A 536 5.41 -3.70 1.98
C PHE A 536 5.56 -2.42 2.81
N ASP A 537 6.51 -2.41 3.72
CA ASP A 537 6.71 -1.31 4.68
C ASP A 537 7.30 -0.03 4.07
N SER A 538 7.80 -0.11 2.83
CA SER A 538 8.18 1.08 2.05
C SER A 538 6.97 1.90 1.57
N TRP A 539 5.76 1.34 1.67
CA TRP A 539 4.49 2.02 1.41
C TRP A 539 3.83 2.60 2.67
N THR A 540 4.40 2.36 3.85
CA THR A 540 3.83 2.78 5.13
C THR A 540 4.17 4.23 5.46
N TYR A 541 3.17 5.00 5.87
CA TYR A 541 3.36 6.34 6.44
C TYR A 541 3.91 6.24 7.86
N ARG A 542 5.08 6.86 8.10
CA ARG A 542 5.75 6.89 9.41
C ARG A 542 5.41 8.10 10.28
N TYR A 543 4.57 8.98 9.77
CA TYR A 543 4.22 10.25 10.38
C TYR A 543 2.76 10.61 10.06
N ASP A 544 2.23 11.60 10.78
CA ASP A 544 0.92 12.17 10.49
C ASP A 544 1.04 13.41 9.63
N ALA A 545 0.48 13.35 8.43
CA ALA A 545 0.39 14.51 7.56
C ALA A 545 -0.59 15.56 8.12
N LEU A 546 -0.29 16.83 7.85
CA LEU A 546 -1.11 17.95 8.31
C LEU A 546 -2.28 18.24 7.37
N TYR A 547 -3.46 18.43 7.95
CA TYR A 547 -4.71 18.68 7.23
C TYR A 547 -5.47 19.87 7.83
N PRO A 548 -6.23 20.64 7.01
CA PRO A 548 -7.09 21.70 7.52
C PRO A 548 -8.15 21.16 8.49
N ALA A 549 -8.54 21.97 9.48
CA ALA A 549 -9.60 21.62 10.43
C ALA A 549 -10.98 21.33 9.77
N THR A 550 -11.16 21.75 8.52
CA THR A 550 -12.36 21.48 7.72
C THR A 550 -12.34 20.14 6.99
N SER A 551 -11.20 19.44 6.96
CA SER A 551 -11.05 18.13 6.31
C SER A 551 -11.79 17.03 7.07
N ASP A 552 -12.12 15.92 6.39
CA ASP A 552 -12.71 14.75 7.05
C ASP A 552 -11.70 14.14 8.04
N PHE A 553 -10.41 14.14 7.71
CA PHE A 553 -9.37 13.59 8.57
C PHE A 553 -9.36 14.29 9.94
N ALA A 554 -9.39 15.63 9.94
CA ALA A 554 -9.44 16.41 11.17
C ALA A 554 -10.78 16.25 11.92
N ARG A 555 -11.90 16.19 11.20
CA ARG A 555 -13.25 16.10 11.80
C ARG A 555 -13.55 14.74 12.43
N TYR A 556 -13.03 13.66 11.84
CA TYR A 556 -13.35 12.29 12.22
C TYR A 556 -12.18 11.52 12.85
N GLY A 557 -11.07 12.21 13.12
CA GLY A 557 -9.92 11.65 13.84
C GLY A 557 -9.15 10.60 13.04
N TYR A 558 -8.94 10.84 11.74
CA TYR A 558 -8.10 9.97 10.92
C TYR A 558 -6.66 10.48 10.89
N HIS A 559 -5.71 9.56 11.09
CA HIS A 559 -4.27 9.80 11.19
C HIS A 559 -3.56 8.94 10.14
N THR A 560 -2.59 9.49 9.41
CA THR A 560 -1.94 8.77 8.31
C THR A 560 -0.92 7.75 8.79
N ARG A 561 -0.33 7.95 9.97
CA ARG A 561 0.72 7.08 10.50
C ARG A 561 0.23 5.63 10.62
N GLY A 562 1.04 4.69 10.15
CA GLY A 562 0.70 3.27 10.05
C GLY A 562 -0.19 2.92 8.85
N GLY A 563 -0.76 3.91 8.16
CA GLY A 563 -1.47 3.71 6.91
C GLY A 563 -0.52 3.43 5.77
N THR A 564 -1.04 2.83 4.70
CA THR A 564 -0.25 2.43 3.54
C THR A 564 -0.86 2.94 2.25
N ALA A 565 -0.06 3.55 1.36
CA ALA A 565 -0.55 3.93 0.04
C ALA A 565 -0.82 2.68 -0.82
N VAL A 566 -1.92 2.67 -1.60
CA VAL A 566 -2.30 1.51 -2.43
C VAL A 566 -1.28 1.22 -3.52
N SER A 567 -1.05 2.19 -4.40
CA SER A 567 -0.17 2.05 -5.55
C SER A 567 0.29 3.40 -6.05
N VAL A 568 1.24 3.42 -6.98
CA VAL A 568 1.67 4.66 -7.65
C VAL A 568 0.57 5.26 -8.54
N GLN A 569 -0.40 4.44 -8.98
CA GLN A 569 -1.53 4.88 -9.80
C GLN A 569 -2.74 5.29 -8.96
N HIS A 570 -3.02 4.59 -7.85
CA HIS A 570 -4.11 4.89 -6.92
C HIS A 570 -3.55 5.37 -5.57
N HIS A 571 -3.37 6.69 -5.46
CA HIS A 571 -2.68 7.29 -4.31
C HIS A 571 -3.60 7.56 -3.11
N ALA A 572 -4.41 6.57 -2.73
CA ALA A 572 -5.19 6.58 -1.49
C ALA A 572 -4.51 5.74 -0.40
N ILE A 573 -4.93 5.94 0.85
CA ILE A 573 -4.67 5.02 1.95
C ILE A 573 -5.91 4.16 2.15
N ASP A 574 -5.72 2.90 2.48
CA ASP A 574 -6.80 1.92 2.70
C ASP A 574 -6.51 1.06 3.95
N SER A 575 -7.42 0.13 4.27
CA SER A 575 -7.32 -0.71 5.47
C SER A 575 -6.55 -2.02 5.27
N TRP A 576 -5.74 -2.13 4.22
CA TRP A 576 -4.96 -3.35 3.89
C TRP A 576 -3.97 -3.76 4.96
N GLY A 577 -3.49 -2.80 5.77
CA GLY A 577 -2.65 -3.07 6.93
C GLY A 577 -3.21 -4.15 7.86
N SER A 578 -4.55 -4.29 7.95
CA SER A 578 -5.20 -5.34 8.74
C SER A 578 -4.87 -6.75 8.26
N LEU A 579 -4.76 -6.98 6.94
CA LEU A 579 -4.43 -8.28 6.36
C LEU A 579 -2.93 -8.60 6.46
N ALA A 580 -2.07 -7.58 6.38
CA ALA A 580 -0.64 -7.75 6.49
C ALA A 580 -0.17 -7.94 7.94
N ALA A 581 -0.82 -7.31 8.93
CA ALA A 581 -0.39 -7.32 10.33
C ALA A 581 -0.15 -8.73 10.92
N PRO A 582 -1.00 -9.76 10.69
CA PRO A 582 -0.71 -11.13 11.11
C PRO A 582 0.61 -11.69 10.56
N GLU A 583 1.00 -11.28 9.36
CA GLU A 583 2.19 -11.81 8.69
C GLU A 583 3.46 -11.16 9.27
N PHE A 584 3.37 -9.87 9.62
CA PHE A 584 4.40 -9.21 10.44
C PHE A 584 4.53 -9.84 11.83
N VAL A 585 3.43 -10.26 12.46
CA VAL A 585 3.47 -11.00 13.74
C VAL A 585 4.15 -12.37 13.57
N ARG A 586 3.85 -13.10 12.49
CA ARG A 586 4.53 -14.37 12.18
C ARG A 586 6.02 -14.16 11.94
N LEU A 587 6.39 -13.11 11.20
CA LEU A 587 7.79 -12.76 10.95
C LEU A 587 8.53 -12.38 12.23
N TRP A 588 7.89 -11.62 13.13
CA TRP A 588 8.42 -11.33 14.46
C TRP A 588 8.75 -12.62 15.22
N ARG A 589 7.83 -13.59 15.25
CA ARG A 589 8.06 -14.89 15.90
C ARG A 589 9.19 -15.68 15.25
N ALA A 590 9.31 -15.63 13.93
CA ALA A 590 10.34 -16.36 13.18
C ALA A 590 11.76 -15.76 13.30
N THR A 591 11.85 -14.46 13.57
CA THR A 591 13.13 -13.71 13.60
C THR A 591 13.55 -13.28 15.00
N GLY A 592 12.61 -13.08 15.91
CA GLY A 592 12.82 -12.47 17.23
C GLY A 592 12.96 -10.94 17.20
N ASP A 593 12.89 -10.30 16.04
CA ASP A 593 13.07 -8.84 15.91
C ASP A 593 11.77 -8.09 16.23
N ALA A 594 11.75 -7.42 17.39
CA ALA A 594 10.59 -6.73 17.94
C ALA A 594 10.07 -5.59 17.05
N ARG A 595 10.89 -5.06 16.12
CA ARG A 595 10.46 -4.01 15.18
C ARG A 595 9.31 -4.49 14.30
N TRP A 596 9.30 -5.77 13.92
CA TRP A 596 8.20 -6.35 13.14
C TRP A 596 6.87 -6.30 13.88
N PHE A 597 6.86 -6.53 15.19
CA PHE A 597 5.64 -6.43 16.00
C PHE A 597 5.17 -4.98 16.13
N ALA A 598 6.08 -4.04 16.34
CA ALA A 598 5.74 -2.61 16.42
C ALA A 598 5.16 -2.10 15.09
N ARG A 599 5.71 -2.54 13.94
CA ARG A 599 5.12 -2.27 12.61
C ARG A 599 3.73 -2.90 12.46
N ALA A 600 3.53 -4.13 12.93
CA ALA A 600 2.21 -4.76 12.93
C ALA A 600 1.18 -3.95 13.75
N ARG A 601 1.57 -3.43 14.92
CA ARG A 601 0.73 -2.56 15.75
C ARG A 601 0.34 -1.26 15.02
N ALA A 602 1.30 -0.61 14.34
CA ALA A 602 1.04 0.58 13.53
C ALA A 602 0.00 0.33 12.41
N LEU A 603 0.20 -0.76 11.65
CA LEU A 603 -0.69 -1.17 10.55
C LEU A 603 -2.11 -1.46 11.07
N TRP A 604 -2.20 -2.18 12.19
CA TRP A 604 -3.48 -2.52 12.82
C TRP A 604 -4.20 -1.28 13.36
N HIS A 605 -3.48 -0.38 14.03
CA HIS A 605 -4.02 0.88 14.52
C HIS A 605 -4.67 1.67 13.39
N ASN A 606 -3.93 1.96 12.32
CA ASN A 606 -4.46 2.75 11.21
C ASN A 606 -5.66 2.07 10.53
N ALA A 607 -5.55 0.76 10.25
CA ALA A 607 -6.61 0.00 9.58
C ALA A 607 -7.90 -0.11 10.42
N THR A 608 -7.87 0.25 11.71
CA THR A 608 -9.03 0.23 12.60
C THR A 608 -9.58 1.61 12.94
N LEU A 609 -9.04 2.68 12.34
CA LEU A 609 -9.60 4.03 12.46
C LEU A 609 -10.93 4.18 11.70
N CYS A 610 -11.79 5.06 12.21
CA CYS A 610 -13.05 5.49 11.58
C CYS A 610 -14.03 4.34 11.24
N ILE A 611 -14.07 3.28 12.04
CA ILE A 611 -15.11 2.24 11.97
C ILE A 611 -16.35 2.72 12.72
N ALA A 612 -17.53 2.56 12.12
CA ALA A 612 -18.79 2.76 12.82
C ALA A 612 -19.03 1.62 13.84
N LEU A 613 -18.78 1.86 15.12
CA LEU A 613 -18.98 0.84 16.18
C LEU A 613 -20.41 0.82 16.73
N ASP A 614 -21.21 1.83 16.40
CA ASP A 614 -22.61 1.95 16.78
C ASP A 614 -23.52 2.25 15.58
N ASP A 615 -24.82 2.32 15.83
CA ASP A 615 -25.86 2.63 14.85
C ASP A 615 -26.15 4.13 14.72
N LYS A 616 -25.28 4.99 15.27
CA LYS A 616 -25.45 6.47 15.30
C LYS A 616 -24.34 7.21 14.57
N THR A 617 -23.30 6.51 14.12
CA THR A 617 -22.15 7.11 13.44
C THR A 617 -22.57 7.77 12.13
N VAL A 618 -22.50 9.10 12.06
CA VAL A 618 -22.80 9.90 10.86
C VAL A 618 -21.53 10.58 10.35
N ILE A 619 -21.15 10.29 9.11
CA ILE A 619 -20.01 10.89 8.42
C ILE A 619 -20.53 11.59 7.16
N ASN A 620 -20.23 12.88 7.03
CA ASN A 620 -20.67 13.75 5.94
C ASN A 620 -22.18 13.69 5.67
N GLY A 621 -22.98 13.67 6.74
CA GLY A 621 -24.45 13.64 6.68
C GLY A 621 -25.06 12.27 6.37
N THR A 622 -24.25 11.23 6.16
CA THR A 622 -24.73 9.88 5.84
C THR A 622 -24.50 8.94 7.02
N LEU A 623 -25.56 8.29 7.49
CA LEU A 623 -25.50 7.28 8.54
C LEU A 623 -24.72 6.04 8.07
N ARG A 624 -23.73 5.62 8.86
CA ARG A 624 -22.96 4.41 8.63
C ARG A 624 -23.63 3.22 9.34
N PRO A 625 -23.78 2.06 8.67
CA PRO A 625 -24.16 0.84 9.35
C PRO A 625 -23.05 0.42 10.31
N ARG A 626 -23.41 -0.20 11.44
CA ARG A 626 -22.46 -0.80 12.38
C ARG A 626 -21.48 -1.74 11.65
N GLY A 627 -20.20 -1.65 11.99
CA GLY A 627 -19.06 -2.29 11.35
C GLY A 627 -18.64 -1.71 10.00
N GLY A 628 -19.37 -0.73 9.48
CA GLY A 628 -19.06 -0.04 8.24
C GLY A 628 -17.80 0.83 8.36
N GLN A 629 -16.93 0.72 7.37
CA GLN A 629 -15.71 1.51 7.24
C GLN A 629 -15.53 1.90 5.79
N ASN A 630 -15.05 3.11 5.57
CA ASN A 630 -14.72 3.62 4.25
C ASN A 630 -13.55 2.83 3.63
N GLU A 631 -13.64 2.52 2.33
CA GLU A 631 -12.58 1.81 1.61
C GLU A 631 -11.29 2.62 1.50
N ALA A 632 -11.42 3.92 1.20
CA ALA A 632 -10.30 4.76 0.83
C ALA A 632 -10.30 6.11 1.57
N PHE A 633 -9.13 6.48 2.06
CA PHE A 633 -8.78 7.70 2.78
C PHE A 633 -7.78 8.50 1.92
N PHE A 634 -8.19 9.68 1.46
CA PHE A 634 -7.44 10.45 0.45
C PHE A 634 -6.53 11.47 1.14
N GLY A 635 -5.28 11.08 1.39
CA GLY A 635 -4.31 11.89 2.14
C GLY A 635 -3.62 12.98 1.34
N CYS A 636 -3.68 12.97 0.00
CA CYS A 636 -3.02 13.96 -0.85
C CYS A 636 -4.01 14.56 -1.86
N ARG A 637 -3.54 15.45 -2.74
CA ARG A 637 -4.35 15.99 -3.86
C ARG A 637 -4.54 14.92 -4.93
N TRP A 638 -5.25 13.86 -4.57
CA TRP A 638 -5.66 12.75 -5.42
C TRP A 638 -7.05 12.31 -4.99
N THR A 639 -7.97 12.12 -5.91
CA THR A 639 -9.35 11.71 -5.63
C THR A 639 -9.92 10.93 -6.79
N ARG A 640 -10.69 9.87 -6.50
CA ARG A 640 -11.46 9.12 -7.51
C ARG A 640 -12.94 9.47 -7.51
N TYR A 641 -13.46 9.94 -6.37
CA TYR A 641 -14.90 9.98 -6.09
C TYR A 641 -15.45 11.40 -5.88
N ARG A 642 -14.59 12.41 -5.71
CA ARG A 642 -15.01 13.81 -5.55
C ARG A 642 -14.55 14.66 -6.74
N PRO A 643 -15.32 15.67 -7.15
CA PRO A 643 -14.95 16.57 -8.25
C PRO A 643 -13.92 17.65 -7.84
N VAL A 644 -13.39 17.60 -6.61
CA VAL A 644 -12.46 18.59 -6.05
C VAL A 644 -11.17 17.92 -5.58
N GLU A 645 -10.05 18.56 -5.87
CA GLU A 645 -8.69 18.10 -5.53
C GLU A 645 -8.31 18.49 -4.10
N GLU A 646 -9.20 18.19 -3.15
CA GLU A 646 -8.99 18.43 -1.73
C GLU A 646 -8.16 17.30 -1.10
N ARG A 647 -7.53 17.61 0.04
CA ARG A 647 -6.73 16.68 0.84
C ARG A 647 -7.50 16.31 2.11
N GLY A 648 -7.34 15.09 2.59
CA GLY A 648 -7.86 14.65 3.88
C GLY A 648 -9.36 14.32 3.86
N HIS A 649 -9.84 13.64 2.83
CA HIS A 649 -11.25 13.26 2.70
C HIS A 649 -11.48 11.75 2.58
N PHE A 650 -12.72 11.30 2.83
CA PHE A 650 -13.15 9.91 2.67
C PHE A 650 -14.00 9.73 1.39
N ASN A 651 -14.04 8.52 0.84
CA ASN A 651 -15.06 8.16 -0.16
C ASN A 651 -16.44 7.91 0.49
N ASN A 652 -17.41 7.41 -0.29
CA ASN A 652 -18.66 6.83 0.21
C ASN A 652 -18.84 5.41 -0.36
N TRP A 653 -17.83 4.57 -0.16
CA TRP A 653 -17.88 3.16 -0.52
C TRP A 653 -17.45 2.33 0.69
N LEU A 654 -18.38 1.52 1.20
CA LEU A 654 -18.15 0.57 2.28
C LEU A 654 -18.07 -0.81 1.64
N ILE A 655 -16.87 -1.26 1.31
CA ILE A 655 -16.64 -2.52 0.61
C ILE A 655 -16.36 -3.66 1.60
N SER A 656 -16.77 -4.88 1.25
CA SER A 656 -16.72 -6.03 2.15
C SER A 656 -15.32 -6.38 2.59
N TRP A 657 -14.30 -6.23 1.74
CA TRP A 657 -12.95 -6.70 2.03
C TRP A 657 -12.31 -6.01 3.23
N VAL A 658 -12.60 -4.72 3.44
CA VAL A 658 -12.09 -3.94 4.57
C VAL A 658 -12.45 -4.61 5.89
N ASN A 659 -13.71 -5.06 5.98
CA ASN A 659 -14.22 -5.75 7.16
C ASN A 659 -13.68 -7.19 7.25
N ALA A 660 -13.74 -7.92 6.14
CA ALA A 660 -13.36 -9.32 6.08
C ALA A 660 -11.88 -9.55 6.45
N TYR A 661 -10.97 -8.67 6.04
CA TYR A 661 -9.54 -8.76 6.37
C TYR A 661 -9.27 -8.54 7.86
N ARG A 662 -9.94 -7.56 8.47
CA ARG A 662 -9.87 -7.34 9.92
C ARG A 662 -10.32 -8.56 10.71
N LEU A 663 -11.44 -9.16 10.33
CA LEU A 663 -11.95 -10.37 10.97
C LEU A 663 -11.03 -11.57 10.73
N TYR A 664 -10.50 -11.71 9.50
CA TYR A 664 -9.56 -12.77 9.17
C TYR A 664 -8.28 -12.69 10.01
N ALA A 665 -7.77 -11.48 10.26
CA ALA A 665 -6.63 -11.26 11.15
C ALA A 665 -6.92 -11.67 12.60
N ILE A 666 -8.08 -11.28 13.15
CA ILE A 666 -8.53 -11.69 14.50
C ILE A 666 -8.66 -13.21 14.59
N HIS A 667 -9.27 -13.84 13.58
CA HIS A 667 -9.38 -15.30 13.51
C HIS A 667 -8.00 -15.98 13.47
N THR A 668 -7.07 -15.44 12.68
CA THR A 668 -5.74 -16.02 12.47
C THR A 668 -4.87 -15.99 13.73
N LEU A 669 -4.91 -14.90 14.50
CA LEU A 669 -4.07 -14.73 15.69
C LEU A 669 -4.76 -15.13 17.00
N GLY A 670 -6.10 -15.11 17.02
CA GLY A 670 -6.93 -15.27 18.22
C GLY A 670 -7.21 -13.95 18.93
N PHE A 671 -8.36 -13.88 19.61
CA PHE A 671 -8.88 -12.67 20.25
C PHE A 671 -7.96 -12.06 21.30
N ASP A 672 -7.27 -12.90 22.08
CA ASP A 672 -6.47 -12.46 23.22
C ASP A 672 -5.03 -12.10 22.83
N HIS A 673 -4.71 -12.10 21.54
CA HIS A 673 -3.37 -11.81 21.04
C HIS A 673 -2.96 -10.37 21.36
N ALA A 674 -1.70 -10.17 21.76
CA ALA A 674 -1.16 -8.86 22.16
C ALA A 674 -1.31 -7.75 21.09
N LEU A 675 -1.41 -8.12 19.81
CA LEU A 675 -1.67 -7.17 18.71
C LEU A 675 -2.99 -6.39 18.92
N PHE A 676 -3.99 -7.01 19.56
CA PHE A 676 -5.34 -6.47 19.71
C PHE A 676 -5.63 -5.91 21.10
N GLN A 677 -4.66 -5.93 22.00
CA GLN A 677 -4.84 -5.45 23.36
C GLN A 677 -4.69 -3.93 23.41
N VAL A 678 -5.78 -3.26 23.80
CA VAL A 678 -5.76 -1.83 24.15
C VAL A 678 -5.01 -1.72 25.48
N GLU A 679 -3.89 -0.99 25.52
CA GLU A 679 -3.15 -0.84 26.78
C GLU A 679 -4.02 -0.17 27.85
N GLU A 680 -4.19 -0.81 29.00
CA GLU A 680 -5.04 -0.33 30.10
C GLU A 680 -4.47 0.90 30.86
N ASN A 681 -3.31 1.47 30.49
CA ASN A 681 -2.68 2.55 31.27
C ASN A 681 -1.87 3.57 30.44
N ALA A 682 -2.56 4.41 29.65
CA ALA A 682 -1.95 5.64 29.10
C ALA A 682 -2.82 6.90 29.29
N CYS A 683 -3.80 6.87 30.20
CA CYS A 683 -4.59 8.04 30.58
C CYS A 683 -4.58 8.24 32.10
N LYS A 684 -3.45 8.73 32.62
CA LYS A 684 -3.46 9.74 33.69
C LYS A 684 -2.46 10.84 33.31
N PRO A 685 -2.85 12.12 33.45
CA PRO A 685 -2.07 13.27 33.00
C PRO A 685 -0.71 13.38 33.69
#